data_AF-A0A3M1AR50-F1
#
_entry.id   AF-A0A3M1AR50-F1
#
_cell.length_a   1.000
_cell.length_b   1.000
_cell.length_c   1.000
_cell.angle_alpha   90.00
_cell.angle_beta   90.00
_cell.angle_gamma   90.00
#
_symmetry.space_group_name_H-M   'P 1'
#
loop_
_entity.id
_entity.type
_entity.pdbx_description
1 polymer ?
#
loop_
_entity_poly.entity_id
_entity_poly.type
_entity_poly.pdbx_seq_one_letter_code
_entity_poly.pdbx_strand_id
1 'polypeptide(L)'
;MGFVGHRALARPEGAQKAIQHLLEEVLTGYPNTPVIVMAALAPGFDQLAIRATLDFIETGSISDVSERIRIVCPLPLPGELYTRHWNQPDKDQFDLLISNERIESFSLPLSEQARIACEKEKPDDQGIFPIGSRHNRQFAMLGSYISRFSHILVAGWDGKVPEASEPQCGTAFIIKDRLTDIEFSDAYQKTETGVVHEDVLLPPKSRFMNDLEGPVLHLLCDHEADGAQYRWIRSKEVSNDRQQYAKDLMKIPFQPVSGKFLPDHGEGSGKMESDELIQAHDVFQHFEEFNSDVRVLPKEENPLINKIKAYNYAYKFISIGRARFLPGCEVDNVEESALIRLKKSFVAADVLASKKRDRSFSWAIGILVGALLALLVFIFNDRLPDEQKPVWLPSLYVLLVGMTMFIAYLSRKHGAHTKHLDYRFLSEVLRVQLAWKIAGLHSSVFWYIPWRYSISRKWMQWALRGLTVLPPSNPAQALSIARFNYVLKTWIKDQIDYYSKNKINQSATAKDLLDIKVEGLEPKVRKAKVISWLVYVGGLLSVLVAIAPTVQWVLGYFEISPKWMDSYLAFSKNFIVFVVMVVCFWVGISAIRIINGLSWQDELSLYKNMAEYMQALSEKIERWVDGLKRNPSANEYKESIGLALLDLGAESIIEKAQWIEIQLRNHPHRSRPDDFKD
;
A
#
# COMPACT_ATOMS: atom_id res chain seq x y z
N MET A 1 7.63 0.87 -15.82
CA MET A 1 8.92 0.83 -16.52
C MET A 1 9.07 2.11 -17.30
N GLY A 2 10.19 2.81 -17.13
CA GLY A 2 10.48 4.04 -17.87
C GLY A 2 11.59 3.79 -18.86
N PHE A 3 11.49 4.38 -20.04
CA PHE A 3 12.47 4.28 -21.11
C PHE A 3 13.01 5.68 -21.38
N VAL A 4 14.34 5.79 -21.40
CA VAL A 4 15.07 7.00 -21.75
C VAL A 4 16.27 6.61 -22.60
N GLY A 5 16.60 7.37 -23.63
CA GLY A 5 17.77 7.02 -24.44
C GLY A 5 18.21 8.06 -25.44
N HIS A 6 19.30 7.74 -26.14
CA HIS A 6 19.86 8.61 -27.17
C HIS A 6 18.94 8.75 -28.38
N ARG A 7 19.06 9.91 -29.05
CA ARG A 7 18.31 10.19 -30.28
C ARG A 7 18.86 9.43 -31.49
N ALA A 8 20.18 9.25 -31.53
CA ALA A 8 20.85 8.43 -32.51
C ALA A 8 21.12 7.05 -31.89
N LEU A 9 20.59 5.99 -32.51
CA LEU A 9 20.84 4.61 -32.11
C LEU A 9 21.63 3.91 -33.20
N ALA A 10 22.79 3.35 -32.88
CA ALA A 10 23.55 2.58 -33.87
C ALA A 10 22.87 1.24 -34.21
N ARG A 11 22.13 0.62 -33.26
CA ARG A 11 21.49 -0.70 -33.45
C ARG A 11 20.04 -0.77 -32.93
N PRO A 12 19.07 -0.21 -33.67
CA PRO A 12 17.67 -0.17 -33.23
C PRO A 12 17.01 -1.56 -33.12
N GLU A 13 17.32 -2.50 -34.01
CA GLU A 13 16.71 -3.85 -33.98
C GLU A 13 17.09 -4.65 -32.72
N GLY A 14 18.36 -4.55 -32.29
CA GLY A 14 18.84 -5.23 -31.09
C GLY A 14 18.18 -4.67 -29.83
N ALA A 15 18.04 -3.35 -29.75
CA ALA A 15 17.32 -2.68 -28.68
C ALA A 15 15.84 -3.06 -28.66
N GLN A 16 15.16 -3.11 -29.81
CA GLN A 16 13.78 -3.55 -29.91
C GLN A 16 13.58 -4.96 -29.35
N LYS A 17 14.41 -5.92 -29.79
CA LYS A 17 14.34 -7.32 -29.28
C LYS A 17 14.59 -7.38 -27.77
N ALA A 18 15.54 -6.62 -27.25
CA ALA A 18 15.82 -6.57 -25.82
C ALA A 18 14.63 -6.02 -25.01
N ILE A 19 13.96 -4.97 -25.51
CA ILE A 19 12.76 -4.39 -24.87
C ILE A 19 11.62 -5.41 -24.87
N GLN A 20 11.38 -6.09 -25.99
CA GLN A 20 10.33 -7.11 -26.10
C GLN A 20 10.60 -8.30 -25.17
N HIS A 21 11.84 -8.78 -25.12
CA HIS A 21 12.24 -9.87 -24.21
C HIS A 21 12.05 -9.48 -22.74
N LEU A 22 12.42 -8.25 -22.36
CA LEU A 22 12.21 -7.75 -21.00
C LEU A 22 10.72 -7.66 -20.63
N LEU A 23 9.86 -7.19 -21.56
CA LEU A 23 8.41 -7.16 -21.34
C LEU A 23 7.85 -8.57 -21.15
N GLU A 24 8.29 -9.53 -21.97
CA GLU A 24 7.90 -10.93 -21.86
C GLU A 24 8.29 -11.53 -20.50
N GLU A 25 9.52 -11.30 -20.06
CA GLU A 25 9.99 -11.77 -18.75
C GLU A 25 9.18 -11.19 -17.59
N VAL A 26 8.95 -9.88 -17.58
CA VAL A 26 8.19 -9.21 -16.51
C VAL A 26 6.74 -9.71 -16.50
N LEU A 27 6.10 -9.83 -17.66
CA LEU A 27 4.70 -10.27 -17.73
C LEU A 27 4.52 -11.75 -17.40
N THR A 28 5.52 -12.57 -17.69
CA THR A 28 5.55 -14.01 -17.36
C THR A 28 5.86 -14.23 -15.88
N GLY A 29 6.81 -13.46 -15.33
CA GLY A 29 7.20 -13.53 -13.91
C GLY A 29 6.12 -13.02 -12.96
N TYR A 30 5.33 -12.03 -13.38
CA TYR A 30 4.26 -11.43 -12.56
C TYR A 30 2.92 -11.42 -13.33
N PRO A 31 2.26 -12.58 -13.51
CA PRO A 31 1.15 -12.76 -14.45
C PRO A 31 -0.14 -12.00 -14.10
N ASN A 32 -0.34 -11.57 -12.86
CA ASN A 32 -1.51 -10.77 -12.46
C ASN A 32 -1.19 -9.28 -12.34
N THR A 33 0.07 -8.89 -12.48
CA THR A 33 0.50 -7.49 -12.31
C THR A 33 0.46 -6.72 -13.63
N PRO A 34 -0.21 -5.55 -13.67
CA PRO A 34 -0.21 -4.68 -14.84
C PRO A 34 1.11 -3.90 -14.98
N VAL A 35 1.51 -3.61 -16.21
CA VAL A 35 2.75 -2.90 -16.53
C VAL A 35 2.43 -1.56 -17.18
N ILE A 36 2.99 -0.48 -16.65
CA ILE A 36 2.95 0.85 -17.27
C ILE A 36 4.29 1.08 -17.95
N VAL A 37 4.28 1.32 -19.25
CA VAL A 37 5.42 1.73 -20.06
C VAL A 37 5.39 3.24 -20.22
N MET A 38 6.50 3.91 -19.91
CA MET A 38 6.63 5.37 -19.99
C MET A 38 7.83 5.79 -20.82
N ALA A 39 7.63 6.74 -21.75
CA ALA A 39 8.70 7.36 -22.53
C ALA A 39 8.26 8.75 -23.02
N ALA A 40 9.20 9.64 -23.36
CA ALA A 40 8.90 11.03 -23.73
C ALA A 40 8.49 11.22 -25.20
N LEU A 41 8.46 10.15 -26.01
CA LEU A 41 8.29 10.20 -27.47
C LEU A 41 9.36 11.07 -28.19
N ALA A 42 10.51 11.28 -27.57
CA ALA A 42 11.66 11.91 -28.23
C ALA A 42 12.13 11.04 -29.41
N PRO A 43 12.64 11.64 -30.51
CA PRO A 43 13.21 10.88 -31.61
C PRO A 43 14.31 9.93 -31.12
N GLY A 44 14.42 8.75 -31.73
CA GLY A 44 15.39 7.71 -31.34
C GLY A 44 14.82 6.68 -30.37
N PHE A 45 15.50 6.47 -29.24
CA PHE A 45 15.20 5.37 -28.32
C PHE A 45 13.80 5.42 -27.70
N ASP A 46 13.31 6.61 -27.33
CA ASP A 46 12.00 6.74 -26.70
C ASP A 46 10.88 6.29 -27.66
N GLN A 47 10.88 6.77 -28.90
CA GLN A 47 9.93 6.33 -29.93
C GLN A 47 10.13 4.85 -30.30
N LEU A 48 11.37 4.34 -30.33
CA LEU A 48 11.64 2.93 -30.54
C LEU A 48 11.03 2.06 -29.44
N ALA A 49 11.17 2.45 -28.17
CA ALA A 49 10.62 1.72 -27.04
C ALA A 49 9.09 1.64 -27.10
N ILE A 50 8.43 2.74 -27.48
CA ILE A 50 6.97 2.77 -27.66
C ILE A 50 6.55 1.87 -28.82
N ARG A 51 7.22 1.94 -29.99
CA ARG A 51 6.94 1.04 -31.12
C ARG A 51 7.15 -0.42 -30.77
N ALA A 52 8.28 -0.75 -30.13
CA ALA A 52 8.57 -2.11 -29.68
C ALA A 52 7.50 -2.65 -28.74
N THR A 53 6.94 -1.79 -27.88
CA THR A 53 5.83 -2.13 -26.98
C THR A 53 4.52 -2.34 -27.73
N LEU A 54 4.19 -1.48 -28.70
CA LEU A 54 3.00 -1.65 -29.55
C LEU A 54 3.08 -2.95 -30.37
N ASP A 55 4.22 -3.18 -31.04
CA ASP A 55 4.49 -4.41 -31.79
C ASP A 55 4.34 -5.63 -30.86
N PHE A 56 4.88 -5.58 -29.64
CA PHE A 56 4.73 -6.66 -28.66
C PHE A 56 3.28 -6.92 -28.25
N ILE A 57 2.46 -5.87 -28.12
CA ILE A 57 1.03 -6.03 -27.80
C ILE A 57 0.29 -6.70 -28.96
N GLU A 58 0.66 -6.38 -30.21
CA GLU A 58 0.02 -6.91 -31.41
C GLU A 58 0.45 -8.33 -31.77
N THR A 59 1.75 -8.63 -31.64
CA THR A 59 2.33 -9.91 -32.08
C THR A 59 2.67 -10.86 -30.95
N GLY A 60 2.53 -10.43 -29.68
CA GLY A 60 2.95 -11.19 -28.51
C GLY A 60 2.14 -12.47 -28.28
N SER A 61 2.81 -13.49 -27.76
CA SER A 61 2.22 -14.81 -27.48
C SER A 61 1.39 -14.88 -26.19
N ILE A 62 1.53 -13.89 -25.30
CA ILE A 62 0.84 -13.87 -24.01
C ILE A 62 -0.60 -13.42 -24.23
N SER A 63 -1.56 -14.20 -23.72
CA SER A 63 -2.98 -13.83 -23.74
C SER A 63 -3.21 -12.61 -22.84
N ASP A 64 -4.20 -11.77 -23.16
CA ASP A 64 -4.58 -10.60 -22.34
C ASP A 64 -3.51 -9.50 -22.16
N VAL A 65 -2.39 -9.55 -22.91
CA VAL A 65 -1.33 -8.51 -22.89
C VAL A 65 -1.88 -7.10 -23.10
N SER A 66 -2.83 -6.98 -24.02
CA SER A 66 -3.43 -5.70 -24.38
C SER A 66 -4.24 -5.04 -23.25
N GLU A 67 -4.67 -5.81 -22.23
CA GLU A 67 -5.31 -5.31 -21.01
C GLU A 67 -4.29 -5.03 -19.89
N ARG A 68 -3.12 -5.69 -19.96
CA ARG A 68 -2.08 -5.65 -18.93
C ARG A 68 -1.04 -4.57 -19.15
N ILE A 69 -0.72 -4.22 -20.40
CA ILE A 69 0.21 -3.13 -20.72
C ILE A 69 -0.57 -1.83 -20.94
N ARG A 70 -0.12 -0.77 -20.29
CA ARG A 70 -0.53 0.61 -20.58
C ARG A 70 0.66 1.43 -21.04
N ILE A 71 0.44 2.28 -22.04
CA ILE A 71 1.48 3.18 -22.55
C ILE A 71 1.11 4.60 -22.12
N VAL A 72 2.01 5.24 -21.38
CA VAL A 72 1.84 6.61 -20.89
C VAL A 72 3.00 7.46 -21.36
N CYS A 73 2.73 8.52 -22.11
CA CYS A 73 3.76 9.37 -22.70
C CYS A 73 3.74 10.78 -22.10
N PRO A 74 4.50 11.03 -21.01
CA PRO A 74 4.66 12.38 -20.49
C PRO A 74 5.49 13.21 -21.47
N LEU A 75 5.04 14.42 -21.76
CA LEU A 75 5.72 15.38 -22.64
C LEU A 75 6.26 16.54 -21.82
N PRO A 76 7.44 17.08 -22.16
CA PRO A 76 7.96 18.24 -21.42
C PRO A 76 7.09 19.46 -21.70
N LEU A 77 6.66 19.64 -22.94
CA LEU A 77 5.90 20.78 -23.42
C LEU A 77 4.62 20.31 -24.14
N PRO A 78 3.66 21.20 -24.40
CA PRO A 78 2.58 20.97 -25.37
C PRO A 78 3.13 20.47 -26.71
N GLY A 79 2.46 19.52 -27.36
CA GLY A 79 2.95 18.82 -28.56
C GLY A 79 3.50 19.75 -29.64
N GLU A 80 2.77 20.82 -29.99
CA GLU A 80 3.20 21.81 -30.98
C GLU A 80 4.50 22.53 -30.62
N LEU A 81 4.71 22.81 -29.33
CA LEU A 81 5.95 23.43 -28.83
C LEU A 81 7.08 22.41 -28.78
N TYR A 82 6.77 21.17 -28.39
CA TYR A 82 7.73 20.10 -28.23
C TYR A 82 8.38 19.71 -29.56
N THR A 83 7.60 19.62 -30.63
CA THR A 83 8.08 19.19 -31.95
C THR A 83 8.56 20.35 -32.83
N ARG A 84 8.38 21.61 -32.41
CA ARG A 84 8.64 22.83 -33.21
C ARG A 84 9.96 22.78 -33.97
N HIS A 85 11.04 22.38 -33.30
CA HIS A 85 12.41 22.39 -33.81
C HIS A 85 12.84 21.06 -34.48
N TRP A 86 11.94 20.09 -34.62
CA TRP A 86 12.26 18.79 -35.22
C TRP A 86 12.16 18.85 -36.74
N ASN A 87 12.88 17.92 -37.40
CA ASN A 87 12.74 17.68 -38.83
C ASN A 87 11.35 17.06 -39.13
N GLN A 88 10.95 17.05 -40.40
CA GLN A 88 9.63 16.54 -40.79
C GLN A 88 9.43 15.03 -40.50
N PRO A 89 10.39 14.13 -40.79
CA PRO A 89 10.24 12.71 -40.47
C PRO A 89 9.96 12.42 -38.99
N ASP A 90 10.66 13.11 -38.08
CA ASP A 90 10.50 12.96 -36.64
C ASP A 90 9.13 13.47 -36.16
N LYS A 91 8.60 14.52 -36.81
CA LYS A 91 7.24 15.04 -36.57
C LYS A 91 6.17 14.06 -37.04
N ASP A 92 6.29 13.55 -38.27
CA ASP A 92 5.33 12.60 -38.83
C ASP A 92 5.24 11.33 -37.96
N GLN A 93 6.40 10.85 -37.48
CA GLN A 93 6.45 9.71 -36.58
C GLN A 93 5.83 10.02 -35.20
N PHE A 94 6.07 11.21 -34.66
CA PHE A 94 5.44 11.64 -33.41
C PHE A 94 3.92 11.73 -33.53
N ASP A 95 3.43 12.35 -34.60
CA ASP A 95 2.00 12.51 -34.87
C ASP A 95 1.31 11.15 -35.05
N LEU A 96 1.98 10.19 -35.70
CA LEU A 96 1.50 8.81 -35.82
C LEU A 96 1.39 8.11 -34.44
N LEU A 97 2.39 8.29 -33.58
CA LEU A 97 2.39 7.64 -32.26
C LEU A 97 1.39 8.30 -31.31
N ILE A 98 1.38 9.63 -31.21
CA ILE A 98 0.51 10.34 -30.26
C ILE A 98 -0.97 10.21 -30.61
N SER A 99 -1.30 9.98 -31.88
CA SER A 99 -2.68 9.72 -32.33
C SER A 99 -3.17 8.29 -32.07
N ASN A 100 -2.29 7.38 -31.64
CA ASN A 100 -2.67 6.01 -31.31
C ASN A 100 -3.52 5.97 -30.03
N GLU A 101 -4.72 5.38 -30.12
CA GLU A 101 -5.67 5.31 -29.00
C GLU A 101 -5.14 4.57 -27.75
N ARG A 102 -4.09 3.74 -27.90
CA ARG A 102 -3.45 3.05 -26.76
C ARG A 102 -2.47 3.93 -25.99
N ILE A 103 -2.11 5.10 -26.51
CA ILE A 103 -1.11 5.99 -25.93
C ILE A 103 -1.82 7.09 -25.14
N GLU A 104 -1.70 7.04 -23.81
CA GLU A 104 -2.16 8.11 -22.92
C GLU A 104 -1.04 9.17 -22.81
N SER A 105 -1.13 10.27 -23.57
CA SER A 105 -0.14 11.36 -23.49
C SER A 105 -0.63 12.54 -22.64
N PHE A 106 0.29 13.22 -21.95
CA PHE A 106 0.01 14.49 -21.27
C PHE A 106 1.25 15.36 -21.22
N SER A 107 1.07 16.69 -21.21
CA SER A 107 2.17 17.62 -20.97
C SER A 107 2.32 17.87 -19.48
N LEU A 108 3.58 17.95 -19.02
CA LEU A 108 3.84 18.36 -17.65
C LEU A 108 3.28 19.75 -17.38
N PRO A 109 2.73 20.01 -16.17
CA PRO A 109 2.26 21.33 -15.78
C PRO A 109 3.29 22.41 -16.05
N LEU A 110 2.86 23.45 -16.73
CA LEU A 110 3.68 24.59 -17.13
C LEU A 110 2.86 25.86 -16.88
N SER A 111 3.41 26.81 -16.13
CA SER A 111 2.74 28.10 -15.93
C SER A 111 2.69 28.88 -17.25
N GLU A 112 1.68 29.72 -17.43
CA GLU A 112 1.54 30.52 -18.65
C GLU A 112 2.76 31.41 -18.90
N GLN A 113 3.35 31.97 -17.84
CA GLN A 113 4.59 32.75 -17.93
C GLN A 113 5.77 31.88 -18.38
N ALA A 114 5.86 30.64 -17.88
CA ALA A 114 6.89 29.70 -18.31
C ALA A 114 6.69 29.27 -19.77
N ARG A 115 5.44 29.05 -20.20
CA ARG A 115 5.10 28.76 -21.60
C ARG A 115 5.57 29.87 -22.54
N ILE A 116 5.22 31.12 -22.23
CA ILE A 116 5.63 32.29 -23.03
C ILE A 116 7.16 32.42 -23.07
N ALA A 117 7.85 32.14 -21.97
CA ALA A 117 9.31 32.18 -21.92
C ALA A 117 9.93 31.08 -22.79
N CYS A 118 9.47 29.83 -22.67
CA CYS A 118 9.91 28.72 -23.53
C CYS A 118 9.68 29.00 -25.02
N GLU A 119 8.58 29.67 -25.37
CA GLU A 119 8.28 30.03 -26.77
C GLU A 119 9.23 31.07 -27.37
N LYS A 120 9.79 31.94 -26.54
CA LYS A 120 10.73 33.00 -26.95
C LYS A 120 12.16 32.48 -27.05
N GLU A 121 12.50 31.44 -26.29
CA GLU A 121 13.81 30.80 -26.34
C GLU A 121 14.03 30.13 -27.70
N LYS A 122 15.26 30.24 -28.22
CA LYS A 122 15.67 29.59 -29.46
C LYS A 122 16.95 28.80 -29.22
N PRO A 123 17.12 27.65 -29.87
CA PRO A 123 18.39 26.95 -29.87
C PRO A 123 19.44 27.75 -30.65
N ASP A 124 20.71 27.45 -30.41
CA ASP A 124 21.83 27.89 -31.24
C ASP A 124 21.86 27.18 -32.61
N ASP A 125 22.86 27.50 -33.43
CA ASP A 125 23.04 26.94 -34.78
C ASP A 125 23.23 25.41 -34.78
N GLN A 126 23.56 24.81 -33.63
CA GLN A 126 23.70 23.36 -33.45
C GLN A 126 22.42 22.71 -32.89
N GLY A 127 21.36 23.49 -32.68
CA GLY A 127 20.11 22.99 -32.11
C GLY A 127 20.12 22.89 -30.59
N ILE A 128 21.12 23.45 -29.91
CA ILE A 128 21.31 23.36 -28.46
C ILE A 128 20.74 24.61 -27.78
N PHE A 129 19.90 24.40 -26.78
CA PHE A 129 19.36 25.49 -25.97
C PHE A 129 20.37 25.94 -24.91
N PRO A 130 20.45 27.25 -24.58
CA PRO A 130 21.36 27.77 -23.58
C PRO A 130 21.25 27.04 -22.23
N ILE A 131 22.39 26.91 -21.54
CA ILE A 131 22.43 26.34 -20.18
C ILE A 131 21.54 27.18 -19.25
N GLY A 132 20.68 26.51 -18.48
CA GLY A 132 19.76 27.17 -17.55
C GLY A 132 18.48 27.74 -18.18
N SER A 133 18.30 27.63 -19.50
CA SER A 133 17.07 27.98 -20.23
C SER A 133 15.85 27.25 -19.66
N ARG A 134 14.66 27.88 -19.73
CA ARG A 134 13.42 27.25 -19.26
C ARG A 134 13.08 26.00 -20.06
N HIS A 135 13.41 25.98 -21.35
CA HIS A 135 13.32 24.79 -22.19
C HIS A 135 14.10 23.61 -21.55
N ASN A 136 15.39 23.78 -21.25
CA ASN A 136 16.20 22.69 -20.67
C ASN A 136 15.69 22.25 -19.29
N ARG A 137 15.15 23.17 -18.48
CA ARG A 137 14.55 22.83 -17.18
C ARG A 137 13.36 21.90 -17.32
N GLN A 138 12.49 22.18 -18.29
CA GLN A 138 11.30 21.36 -18.52
C GLN A 138 11.67 19.94 -18.98
N PHE A 139 12.73 19.79 -19.77
CA PHE A 139 13.26 18.49 -20.17
C PHE A 139 13.93 17.76 -19.01
N ALA A 140 14.69 18.46 -18.17
CA ALA A 140 15.25 17.89 -16.94
C ALA A 140 14.14 17.40 -16.00
N MET A 141 13.09 18.20 -15.81
CA MET A 141 11.91 17.86 -15.01
C MET A 141 11.20 16.61 -15.56
N LEU A 142 11.06 16.49 -16.88
CA LEU A 142 10.54 15.29 -17.52
C LEU A 142 11.40 14.06 -17.29
N GLY A 143 12.72 14.19 -17.44
CA GLY A 143 13.64 13.10 -17.20
C GLY A 143 13.56 12.58 -15.76
N SER A 144 13.58 13.50 -14.78
CA SER A 144 13.35 13.17 -13.38
C SER A 144 11.95 12.62 -13.13
N TYR A 145 10.92 13.05 -13.86
CA TYR A 145 9.58 12.49 -13.76
C TYR A 145 9.56 11.02 -14.16
N ILE A 146 10.05 10.70 -15.37
CA ILE A 146 10.12 9.33 -15.87
C ILE A 146 10.94 8.46 -14.92
N SER A 147 12.11 8.95 -14.46
CA SER A 147 12.94 8.25 -13.49
C SER A 147 12.18 7.97 -12.18
N ARG A 148 11.67 9.02 -11.51
CA ARG A 148 11.03 8.93 -10.19
C ARG A 148 9.71 8.17 -10.20
N PHE A 149 9.01 8.02 -11.33
CA PHE A 149 7.81 7.20 -11.43
C PHE A 149 8.06 5.77 -11.92
N SER A 150 9.29 5.45 -12.33
CA SER A 150 9.67 4.13 -12.81
C SER A 150 10.21 3.23 -11.70
N HIS A 151 9.67 2.01 -11.61
CA HIS A 151 10.24 0.94 -10.78
C HIS A 151 11.52 0.35 -11.39
N ILE A 152 11.54 0.26 -12.72
CA ILE A 152 12.71 -0.12 -13.53
C ILE A 152 12.89 0.98 -14.56
N LEU A 153 14.06 1.61 -14.57
CA LEU A 153 14.46 2.58 -15.58
C LEU A 153 15.34 1.87 -16.61
N VAL A 154 14.90 1.84 -17.87
CA VAL A 154 15.62 1.26 -19.00
C VAL A 154 16.29 2.39 -19.78
N ALA A 155 17.61 2.32 -19.88
CA ALA A 155 18.43 3.34 -20.50
C ALA A 155 19.08 2.82 -21.78
N GLY A 156 18.70 3.36 -22.94
CA GLY A 156 19.41 3.16 -24.22
C GLY A 156 20.52 4.21 -24.37
N TRP A 157 21.70 3.93 -23.85
CA TRP A 157 22.76 4.93 -23.65
C TRP A 157 24.13 4.40 -24.11
N ASP A 158 25.07 5.32 -24.37
CA ASP A 158 26.44 5.02 -24.81
C ASP A 158 27.43 4.86 -23.65
N GLY A 159 26.96 4.99 -22.41
CA GLY A 159 27.79 4.87 -21.21
C GLY A 159 28.64 6.09 -20.87
N LYS A 160 28.56 7.19 -21.63
CA LYS A 160 29.37 8.40 -21.40
C LYS A 160 28.74 9.34 -20.39
N VAL A 161 29.52 9.70 -19.36
CA VAL A 161 29.12 10.62 -18.29
C VAL A 161 28.95 12.04 -18.85
N PRO A 162 27.90 12.79 -18.44
CA PRO A 162 27.65 14.11 -19.00
C PRO A 162 28.82 15.06 -18.73
N GLU A 163 29.17 15.89 -19.72
CA GLU A 163 30.21 16.92 -19.59
C GLU A 163 29.73 18.13 -18.75
N ALA A 164 30.65 18.97 -18.23
CA ALA A 164 30.26 20.10 -17.37
C ALA A 164 29.59 21.22 -18.19
N SER A 165 29.98 21.27 -19.45
CA SER A 165 29.52 22.14 -20.53
C SER A 165 28.19 21.70 -21.15
N GLU A 166 27.73 20.47 -20.87
CA GLU A 166 26.50 19.94 -21.46
C GLU A 166 25.24 20.39 -20.69
N PRO A 167 24.12 20.60 -21.39
CA PRO A 167 22.83 20.83 -20.74
C PRO A 167 22.45 19.67 -19.81
N GLN A 168 22.03 19.98 -18.57
CA GLN A 168 21.65 18.96 -17.59
C GLN A 168 20.21 18.44 -17.82
N CYS A 169 19.95 17.88 -19.01
CA CYS A 169 18.63 17.36 -19.38
C CYS A 169 18.68 16.10 -20.26
N GLY A 170 19.87 15.58 -20.59
CA GLY A 170 20.04 14.38 -21.42
C GLY A 170 19.97 13.06 -20.65
N THR A 171 19.96 11.94 -21.38
CA THR A 171 19.88 10.57 -20.83
C THR A 171 20.91 10.28 -19.74
N ALA A 172 22.17 10.67 -19.97
CA ALA A 172 23.25 10.47 -19.00
C ALA A 172 23.01 11.26 -17.70
N PHE A 173 22.35 12.42 -17.79
CA PHE A 173 21.94 13.19 -16.61
C PHE A 173 20.81 12.50 -15.85
N ILE A 174 19.80 11.95 -16.54
CA ILE A 174 18.69 11.22 -15.91
C ILE A 174 19.20 9.97 -15.17
N ILE A 175 20.15 9.24 -15.77
CA ILE A 175 20.77 8.06 -15.15
C ILE A 175 21.58 8.47 -13.92
N LYS A 176 22.35 9.56 -14.01
CA LYS A 176 23.09 10.08 -12.85
C LYS A 176 22.14 10.55 -11.75
N ASP A 177 21.07 11.26 -12.09
CA ASP A 177 20.00 11.60 -11.15
C ASP A 177 19.49 10.32 -10.49
N ARG A 178 19.07 9.30 -11.24
CA ARG A 178 18.60 8.04 -10.66
C ARG A 178 19.58 7.34 -9.70
N LEU A 179 20.88 7.38 -10.01
CA LEU A 179 21.88 6.59 -9.28
C LEU A 179 22.55 7.32 -8.11
N THR A 180 22.34 8.63 -7.97
CA THR A 180 23.04 9.46 -6.96
C THR A 180 22.06 10.23 -6.07
N ASP A 181 22.46 10.45 -4.82
CA ASP A 181 21.70 11.25 -3.83
C ASP A 181 21.59 12.73 -4.21
N ILE A 182 22.30 13.17 -5.24
CA ILE A 182 22.36 14.58 -5.60
C ILE A 182 21.03 14.98 -6.26
N GLU A 183 20.25 15.79 -5.55
CA GLU A 183 19.07 16.49 -6.06
C GLU A 183 19.52 17.59 -7.03
N PHE A 184 19.78 17.23 -8.28
CA PHE A 184 20.06 18.23 -9.31
C PHE A 184 18.83 19.08 -9.65
N SER A 185 17.62 18.66 -9.25
CA SER A 185 16.40 19.49 -9.35
C SER A 185 16.45 20.74 -8.48
N ASP A 186 17.17 20.76 -7.36
CA ASP A 186 17.23 21.93 -6.47
C ASP A 186 17.94 23.12 -7.13
N ALA A 187 18.91 22.85 -8.01
CA ALA A 187 19.55 23.86 -8.84
C ALA A 187 18.58 24.50 -9.85
N TYR A 188 17.46 23.80 -10.14
CA TYR A 188 16.43 24.22 -11.10
C TYR A 188 15.15 24.76 -10.44
N GLN A 189 14.84 24.35 -9.21
CA GLN A 189 13.69 24.79 -8.42
C GLN A 189 13.85 26.22 -7.86
N LYS A 190 15.08 26.68 -7.61
CA LYS A 190 15.34 28.01 -7.02
C LYS A 190 15.37 29.14 -8.07
N THR A 191 14.23 29.55 -8.63
CA THR A 191 14.10 30.91 -9.21
C THR A 191 12.69 31.54 -9.12
N GLU A 192 12.62 32.63 -8.35
CA GLU A 192 11.87 33.90 -8.46
C GLU A 192 10.37 34.01 -8.79
N THR A 193 9.64 32.98 -9.23
CA THR A 193 8.22 33.21 -9.60
C THR A 193 7.21 33.07 -8.45
N GLY A 194 7.60 32.59 -7.26
CA GLY A 194 6.73 32.57 -6.09
C GLY A 194 5.45 31.73 -6.25
N VAL A 195 5.38 30.86 -7.26
CA VAL A 195 4.24 29.97 -7.47
C VAL A 195 4.62 28.57 -7.05
N VAL A 196 3.94 28.08 -6.01
CA VAL A 196 4.03 26.75 -5.36
C VAL A 196 3.79 25.56 -6.31
N HIS A 197 3.67 25.76 -7.62
CA HIS A 197 3.24 24.72 -8.57
C HIS A 197 4.40 23.85 -9.13
N GLU A 198 5.64 24.35 -9.18
CA GLU A 198 6.77 23.59 -9.74
C GLU A 198 7.40 22.62 -8.70
N ASP A 199 7.33 22.95 -7.41
CA ASP A 199 7.93 22.18 -6.31
C ASP A 199 7.16 20.89 -5.91
N VAL A 200 5.92 20.71 -6.41
CA VAL A 200 5.02 19.64 -5.93
C VAL A 200 4.87 18.50 -6.94
N LEU A 201 5.38 18.65 -8.17
CA LEU A 201 5.25 17.61 -9.19
C LEU A 201 6.24 16.46 -8.99
N LEU A 202 7.47 16.82 -8.62
CA LEU A 202 8.54 15.86 -8.44
C LEU A 202 8.77 15.59 -6.96
N PRO A 203 8.80 14.31 -6.56
CA PRO A 203 9.00 13.96 -5.17
C PRO A 203 10.45 14.17 -4.71
N PRO A 204 10.77 14.82 -3.57
CA PRO A 204 12.15 15.10 -3.16
C PRO A 204 12.94 13.80 -2.85
N LYS A 205 14.11 13.64 -3.48
CA LYS A 205 15.07 12.53 -3.27
C LYS A 205 15.59 12.43 -1.85
N SER A 206 15.79 13.54 -1.15
CA SER A 206 16.27 13.52 0.25
C SER A 206 15.37 12.72 1.21
N ARG A 207 14.12 12.44 0.82
CA ARG A 207 13.19 11.55 1.54
C ARG A 207 13.02 10.16 0.91
N PHE A 208 13.56 9.92 -0.27
CA PHE A 208 13.76 8.57 -0.77
C PHE A 208 15.01 8.00 -0.09
N MET A 209 14.90 6.84 0.55
CA MET A 209 16.09 6.01 0.64
C MET A 209 16.48 5.63 -0.79
N ASN A 210 17.77 5.66 -1.17
CA ASN A 210 18.23 5.22 -2.50
C ASN A 210 17.65 3.87 -2.92
N ASP A 211 17.42 2.98 -1.96
CA ASP A 211 16.74 1.69 -2.11
C ASP A 211 15.30 1.76 -2.71
N LEU A 212 14.64 2.92 -2.69
CA LEU A 212 13.26 3.09 -3.14
C LEU A 212 13.15 3.52 -4.60
N GLU A 213 14.21 4.03 -5.22
CA GLU A 213 14.10 4.51 -6.60
C GLU A 213 13.88 3.33 -7.54
N GLY A 214 14.71 2.29 -7.41
CA GLY A 214 14.70 1.04 -8.18
C GLY A 214 15.84 0.97 -9.21
N PRO A 215 16.17 -0.22 -9.73
CA PRO A 215 17.39 -0.44 -10.52
C PRO A 215 17.34 0.20 -11.92
N VAL A 216 18.51 0.44 -12.50
CA VAL A 216 18.68 0.90 -13.90
C VAL A 216 19.14 -0.27 -14.76
N LEU A 217 18.40 -0.57 -15.82
CA LEU A 217 18.81 -1.49 -16.86
C LEU A 217 19.45 -0.69 -18.01
N HIS A 218 20.77 -0.79 -18.14
CA HIS A 218 21.48 -0.16 -19.24
C HIS A 218 21.53 -1.09 -20.44
N LEU A 219 20.88 -0.69 -21.54
CA LEU A 219 20.94 -1.35 -22.85
C LEU A 219 21.97 -0.62 -23.70
N LEU A 220 23.10 -1.27 -23.95
CA LEU A 220 24.17 -0.71 -24.76
C LEU A 220 23.80 -0.80 -26.23
N CYS A 221 23.70 0.36 -26.87
CA CYS A 221 23.23 0.44 -28.25
C CYS A 221 24.37 0.69 -29.29
N ASP A 222 25.63 0.88 -28.84
CA ASP A 222 26.69 1.52 -29.64
C ASP A 222 28.00 0.72 -29.86
N HIS A 223 28.07 -0.60 -29.60
CA HIS A 223 29.32 -1.37 -29.78
C HIS A 223 29.32 -2.36 -30.98
N GLU A 224 30.49 -2.54 -31.60
CA GLU A 224 30.75 -3.44 -32.74
C GLU A 224 30.56 -4.94 -32.44
N ALA A 225 30.54 -5.37 -31.17
CA ALA A 225 30.43 -6.79 -30.80
C ALA A 225 29.11 -7.42 -31.27
N ASP A 226 29.11 -8.64 -31.82
CA ASP A 226 27.91 -9.33 -32.33
C ASP A 226 26.82 -9.49 -31.25
N GLY A 227 25.77 -8.66 -31.29
CA GLY A 227 24.59 -8.75 -30.43
C GLY A 227 24.34 -7.55 -29.51
N ALA A 228 23.07 -7.39 -29.09
CA ALA A 228 22.70 -6.42 -28.06
C ALA A 228 23.23 -6.88 -26.69
N GLN A 229 23.69 -5.94 -25.88
CA GLN A 229 24.23 -6.18 -24.55
C GLN A 229 23.50 -5.34 -23.50
N TYR A 230 23.45 -5.85 -22.28
CA TYR A 230 22.84 -5.16 -21.15
C TYR A 230 23.67 -5.26 -19.87
N ARG A 231 23.41 -4.38 -18.92
CA ARG A 231 23.86 -4.54 -17.54
C ARG A 231 22.88 -3.87 -16.59
N TRP A 232 22.77 -4.43 -15.39
CA TRP A 232 22.11 -3.75 -14.28
C TRP A 232 23.09 -2.81 -13.60
N ILE A 233 22.66 -1.58 -13.32
CA ILE A 233 23.43 -0.60 -12.56
C ILE A 233 22.64 -0.26 -11.29
N ARG A 234 23.29 -0.40 -10.13
CA ARG A 234 22.71 -0.14 -8.82
C ARG A 234 23.20 1.19 -8.25
N SER A 235 22.41 1.82 -7.40
CA SER A 235 22.78 3.13 -6.82
C SER A 235 24.05 3.00 -5.95
N LYS A 236 24.14 1.95 -5.14
CA LYS A 236 25.28 1.70 -4.22
C LYS A 236 26.59 1.35 -4.91
N GLU A 237 26.56 0.97 -6.19
CA GLU A 237 27.76 0.61 -6.94
C GLU A 237 28.51 1.82 -7.48
N VAL A 238 27.89 3.00 -7.46
CA VAL A 238 28.40 4.17 -8.16
C VAL A 238 28.52 5.36 -7.21
N SER A 239 29.70 5.99 -7.19
CA SER A 239 29.96 7.15 -6.34
C SER A 239 29.20 8.42 -6.77
N ASN A 240 28.88 9.27 -5.80
CA ASN A 240 28.39 10.63 -6.03
C ASN A 240 29.47 11.55 -6.67
N ASP A 241 30.76 11.22 -6.48
CA ASP A 241 31.86 11.95 -7.12
C ASP A 241 31.91 11.67 -8.63
N ARG A 242 32.05 12.71 -9.44
CA ARG A 242 31.94 12.62 -10.90
C ARG A 242 33.06 11.82 -11.56
N GLN A 243 34.30 11.95 -11.07
CA GLN A 243 35.43 11.21 -11.65
C GLN A 243 35.39 9.74 -11.24
N GLN A 244 34.94 9.48 -10.01
CA GLN A 244 34.78 8.12 -9.49
C GLN A 244 33.57 7.42 -10.12
N TYR A 245 32.46 8.12 -10.35
CA TYR A 245 31.26 7.64 -11.03
C TYR A 245 31.58 6.97 -12.37
N ALA A 246 32.37 7.64 -13.23
CA ALA A 246 32.78 7.10 -14.52
C ALA A 246 33.57 5.79 -14.37
N LYS A 247 34.51 5.75 -13.41
CA LYS A 247 35.35 4.58 -13.15
C LYS A 247 34.52 3.42 -12.61
N ASP A 248 33.58 3.69 -11.72
CA ASP A 248 32.71 2.68 -11.13
C ASP A 248 31.79 2.06 -12.17
N LEU A 249 31.20 2.89 -13.06
CA LEU A 249 30.43 2.41 -14.20
C LEU A 249 31.24 1.48 -15.12
N MET A 250 32.52 1.75 -15.38
CA MET A 250 33.34 0.89 -16.23
C MET A 250 33.63 -0.48 -15.59
N LYS A 251 33.55 -0.61 -14.26
CA LYS A 251 33.78 -1.89 -13.57
C LYS A 251 32.60 -2.86 -13.71
N ILE A 252 31.41 -2.37 -14.04
CA ILE A 252 30.20 -3.19 -14.15
C ILE A 252 30.14 -3.83 -15.54
N PRO A 253 30.29 -5.18 -15.65
CA PRO A 253 30.40 -5.86 -16.93
C PRO A 253 29.06 -5.92 -17.67
N PHE A 254 29.14 -5.90 -19.00
CA PHE A 254 28.00 -6.18 -19.87
C PHE A 254 27.76 -7.68 -20.02
N GLN A 255 26.49 -8.03 -20.16
CA GLN A 255 25.99 -9.39 -20.39
C GLN A 255 25.26 -9.45 -21.74
N PRO A 256 25.34 -10.58 -22.46
CA PRO A 256 24.58 -10.77 -23.69
C PRO A 256 23.07 -10.93 -23.39
N VAL A 257 22.20 -10.42 -24.26
CA VAL A 257 20.72 -10.49 -24.12
C VAL A 257 20.14 -11.92 -24.23
N SER A 258 20.97 -12.94 -24.39
CA SER A 258 20.57 -14.35 -24.60
C SER A 258 20.09 -15.10 -23.33
N GLY A 259 19.89 -14.41 -22.21
CA GLY A 259 19.52 -15.02 -20.92
C GLY A 259 18.48 -14.19 -20.15
N LYS A 260 18.09 -14.66 -18.96
CA LYS A 260 17.12 -13.95 -18.11
C LYS A 260 17.67 -12.60 -17.63
N PHE A 261 16.91 -11.53 -17.80
CA PHE A 261 17.20 -10.24 -17.18
C PHE A 261 16.96 -10.27 -15.68
N LEU A 262 15.91 -10.95 -15.22
CA LEU A 262 15.56 -11.05 -13.80
C LEU A 262 16.32 -12.20 -13.09
N PRO A 263 16.87 -11.98 -11.88
CA PRO A 263 17.61 -13.01 -11.15
C PRO A 263 16.71 -14.19 -10.72
N ASP A 264 17.25 -15.41 -10.77
CA ASP A 264 16.59 -16.64 -10.29
C ASP A 264 16.72 -16.77 -8.76
N HIS A 265 15.58 -16.86 -8.06
CA HIS A 265 15.52 -16.99 -6.60
C HIS A 265 15.31 -18.43 -6.16
N GLY A 266 16.38 -19.23 -6.10
CA GLY A 266 16.39 -20.52 -5.40
C GLY A 266 16.81 -20.36 -3.93
N GLU A 267 16.13 -21.05 -3.01
CA GLU A 267 16.53 -21.17 -1.60
C GLU A 267 17.95 -21.78 -1.50
N GLY A 268 18.97 -20.94 -1.33
CA GLY A 268 20.35 -21.44 -1.21
C GLY A 268 21.48 -20.42 -1.35
N SER A 269 21.24 -19.17 -1.76
CA SER A 269 22.30 -18.15 -1.82
C SER A 269 22.50 -17.47 -0.46
N GLY A 270 23.21 -18.16 0.44
CA GLY A 270 23.72 -17.56 1.66
C GLY A 270 24.80 -16.51 1.35
N LYS A 271 24.51 -15.24 1.64
CA LYS A 271 25.38 -14.26 2.32
C LYS A 271 24.64 -12.92 2.46
N MET A 272 24.69 -12.37 3.67
CA MET A 272 24.18 -11.07 4.06
C MET A 272 24.69 -9.93 3.16
N GLU A 273 23.82 -8.93 2.98
CA GLU A 273 24.02 -7.56 2.48
C GLU A 273 23.77 -7.22 0.99
N SER A 274 22.50 -6.89 0.72
CA SER A 274 22.01 -5.74 -0.07
C SER A 274 21.92 -5.81 -1.61
N ASP A 275 20.86 -6.45 -2.14
CA ASP A 275 20.54 -6.42 -3.57
C ASP A 275 19.26 -5.63 -3.85
N GLU A 276 19.37 -4.39 -4.37
CA GLU A 276 18.24 -3.57 -4.84
C GLU A 276 17.31 -4.34 -5.81
N LEU A 277 17.86 -5.26 -6.61
CA LEU A 277 17.09 -6.15 -7.48
C LEU A 277 16.24 -7.15 -6.71
N ILE A 278 16.76 -7.70 -5.61
CA ILE A 278 16.00 -8.60 -4.71
C ILE A 278 14.91 -7.80 -3.99
N GLN A 279 15.20 -6.57 -3.58
CA GLN A 279 14.18 -5.68 -3.00
C GLN A 279 13.08 -5.37 -4.02
N ALA A 280 13.46 -5.05 -5.26
CA ALA A 280 12.50 -4.83 -6.35
C ALA A 280 11.66 -6.09 -6.62
N HIS A 281 12.29 -7.27 -6.63
CA HIS A 281 11.59 -8.55 -6.77
C HIS A 281 10.59 -8.77 -5.65
N ASP A 282 10.98 -8.59 -4.38
CA ASP A 282 10.09 -8.72 -3.23
C ASP A 282 8.91 -7.75 -3.33
N VAL A 283 9.16 -6.51 -3.73
CA VAL A 283 8.10 -5.53 -4.00
C VAL A 283 7.15 -6.01 -5.09
N PHE A 284 7.67 -6.53 -6.20
CA PHE A 284 6.85 -7.04 -7.30
C PHE A 284 6.08 -8.32 -6.92
N GLN A 285 6.62 -9.16 -6.05
CA GLN A 285 5.90 -10.30 -5.47
C GLN A 285 4.70 -9.84 -4.64
N HIS A 286 4.84 -8.77 -3.85
CA HIS A 286 3.70 -8.20 -3.13
C HIS A 286 2.65 -7.59 -4.07
N PHE A 287 3.05 -7.01 -5.21
CA PHE A 287 2.11 -6.59 -6.25
C PHE A 287 1.34 -7.78 -6.81
N GLU A 288 2.07 -8.84 -7.15
CA GLU A 288 1.51 -10.05 -7.71
C GLU A 288 0.55 -10.75 -6.74
N GLU A 289 0.92 -10.81 -5.46
CA GLU A 289 0.07 -11.34 -4.40
C GLU A 289 -1.21 -10.51 -4.23
N PHE A 290 -1.11 -9.18 -4.21
CA PHE A 290 -2.28 -8.31 -4.14
C PHE A 290 -3.19 -8.49 -5.37
N ASN A 291 -2.62 -8.43 -6.59
CA ASN A 291 -3.38 -8.51 -7.82
C ASN A 291 -4.00 -9.90 -8.05
N SER A 292 -3.31 -10.97 -7.65
CA SER A 292 -3.87 -12.32 -7.68
C SER A 292 -5.04 -12.47 -6.71
N ASP A 293 -4.93 -11.91 -5.50
CA ASP A 293 -6.04 -11.87 -4.54
C ASP A 293 -7.24 -11.08 -5.08
N VAL A 294 -7.00 -9.98 -5.82
CA VAL A 294 -8.04 -9.21 -6.53
C VAL A 294 -8.71 -10.05 -7.63
N ARG A 295 -7.95 -10.80 -8.43
CA ARG A 295 -8.48 -11.63 -9.52
C ARG A 295 -9.43 -12.73 -9.03
N VAL A 296 -9.21 -13.23 -7.81
CA VAL A 296 -10.07 -14.24 -7.15
C VAL A 296 -11.35 -13.64 -6.56
N LEU A 297 -11.50 -12.30 -6.55
CA LEU A 297 -12.78 -11.70 -6.20
C LEU A 297 -13.83 -12.09 -7.25
N PRO A 298 -15.08 -12.40 -6.83
CA PRO A 298 -16.13 -12.71 -7.78
C PRO A 298 -16.29 -11.54 -8.75
N LYS A 299 -16.22 -11.79 -10.05
CA LYS A 299 -16.65 -10.81 -11.06
C LYS A 299 -18.14 -10.50 -10.83
N GLU A 300 -18.55 -9.28 -11.15
CA GLU A 300 -19.73 -8.51 -10.68
C GLU A 300 -21.11 -9.20 -10.58
N GLU A 301 -21.27 -10.47 -10.97
CA GLU A 301 -22.54 -11.21 -10.98
C GLU A 301 -22.86 -11.96 -9.68
N ASN A 302 -21.96 -11.96 -8.68
CA ASN A 302 -22.19 -12.74 -7.47
C ASN A 302 -23.06 -11.99 -6.43
N PRO A 303 -24.19 -12.54 -5.96
CA PRO A 303 -25.03 -11.94 -4.91
C PRO A 303 -24.30 -11.65 -3.58
N LEU A 304 -23.11 -12.22 -3.38
CA LEU A 304 -22.20 -11.86 -2.29
C LEU A 304 -21.73 -10.40 -2.37
N ILE A 305 -21.58 -9.84 -3.57
CA ILE A 305 -21.25 -8.42 -3.78
C ILE A 305 -22.40 -7.56 -3.31
N ASN A 306 -23.67 -7.96 -3.49
CA ASN A 306 -24.82 -7.25 -2.93
C ASN A 306 -24.88 -7.33 -1.39
N LYS A 307 -24.31 -8.37 -0.77
CA LYS A 307 -24.12 -8.45 0.70
C LYS A 307 -22.94 -7.60 1.19
N ILE A 308 -21.84 -7.53 0.43
CA ILE A 308 -20.70 -6.63 0.68
C ILE A 308 -21.10 -5.15 0.46
N LYS A 309 -21.99 -4.89 -0.51
CA LYS A 309 -22.65 -3.58 -0.73
C LYS A 309 -23.42 -3.08 0.49
N ALA A 310 -24.02 -3.99 1.27
CA ALA A 310 -24.77 -3.65 2.47
C ALA A 310 -23.89 -3.48 3.73
N TYR A 311 -22.73 -4.14 3.79
CA TYR A 311 -21.83 -4.09 4.95
C TYR A 311 -20.79 -2.97 4.87
N ASN A 312 -20.45 -2.50 3.66
CA ASN A 312 -19.49 -1.42 3.46
C ASN A 312 -20.17 -0.04 3.61
N TYR A 313 -20.00 0.56 4.79
CA TYR A 313 -20.30 1.97 5.08
C TYR A 313 -19.69 2.95 4.04
N ALA A 314 -18.66 2.50 3.30
CA ALA A 314 -18.03 3.22 2.19
C ALA A 314 -18.90 3.38 0.92
N TYR A 315 -20.10 2.78 0.84
CA TYR A 315 -20.96 2.90 -0.34
C TYR A 315 -21.53 4.31 -0.58
N LYS A 316 -21.42 5.22 0.40
CA LYS A 316 -21.70 6.65 0.16
C LYS A 316 -20.73 7.27 -0.85
N PHE A 317 -19.45 6.86 -0.84
CA PHE A 317 -18.43 7.27 -1.81
C PHE A 317 -18.63 6.59 -3.19
N ILE A 318 -19.34 5.45 -3.22
CA ILE A 318 -19.54 4.61 -4.43
C ILE A 318 -20.81 4.99 -5.20
N SER A 319 -21.84 5.57 -4.55
CA SER A 319 -23.11 5.94 -5.20
C SER A 319 -23.01 7.03 -6.30
N ILE A 320 -21.82 7.60 -6.51
CA ILE A 320 -21.53 8.50 -7.63
C ILE A 320 -20.97 7.64 -8.78
N GLY A 321 -21.87 6.86 -9.37
CA GLY A 321 -21.67 6.18 -10.65
C GLY A 321 -22.28 7.04 -11.76
N ARG A 322 -21.50 7.31 -12.82
CA ARG A 322 -21.85 8.12 -14.02
C ARG A 322 -22.17 9.60 -13.83
N ALA A 323 -22.59 10.05 -12.65
CA ALA A 323 -22.75 11.48 -12.40
C ALA A 323 -21.37 12.11 -12.28
N ARG A 324 -20.92 12.77 -13.35
CA ARG A 324 -19.88 13.82 -13.42
C ARG A 324 -19.18 14.01 -12.06
N PHE A 325 -17.97 13.45 -11.89
CA PHE A 325 -17.20 13.36 -10.62
C PHE A 325 -17.22 14.65 -9.77
N LEU A 326 -17.43 15.79 -10.42
CA LEU A 326 -17.63 17.10 -9.83
C LEU A 326 -18.85 17.77 -10.50
N PRO A 327 -19.96 18.04 -9.80
CA PRO A 327 -20.99 18.91 -10.36
C PRO A 327 -20.40 20.31 -10.58
N GLY A 328 -20.19 20.68 -11.85
CA GLY A 328 -19.72 22.01 -12.25
C GLY A 328 -18.21 22.18 -12.46
N CYS A 329 -17.41 21.11 -12.53
CA CYS A 329 -16.02 21.18 -13.01
C CYS A 329 -15.85 20.35 -14.29
N GLU A 330 -15.18 20.92 -15.28
CA GLU A 330 -14.62 20.16 -16.39
C GLU A 330 -13.41 19.38 -15.86
N VAL A 331 -13.34 18.10 -16.16
CA VAL A 331 -12.22 17.23 -15.80
C VAL A 331 -11.76 16.62 -17.12
N ASP A 332 -10.48 16.76 -17.45
CA ASP A 332 -9.97 16.19 -18.68
C ASP A 332 -9.91 14.66 -18.57
N ASN A 333 -9.99 13.98 -19.72
CA ASN A 333 -10.03 12.50 -19.79
C ASN A 333 -8.86 11.81 -19.06
N VAL A 334 -7.69 12.46 -19.02
CA VAL A 334 -6.47 11.94 -18.36
C VAL A 334 -6.62 11.95 -16.82
N GLU A 335 -7.11 13.04 -16.24
CA GLU A 335 -7.37 13.12 -14.80
C GLU A 335 -8.49 12.16 -14.40
N GLU A 336 -9.54 12.03 -15.21
CA GLU A 336 -10.62 11.08 -14.96
C GLU A 336 -10.11 9.62 -14.97
N SER A 337 -9.26 9.26 -15.93
CA SER A 337 -8.66 7.91 -16.00
C SER A 337 -7.83 7.61 -14.75
N ALA A 338 -7.07 8.58 -14.25
CA ALA A 338 -6.28 8.47 -13.03
C ALA A 338 -7.15 8.25 -11.78
N LEU A 339 -8.20 9.05 -11.63
CA LEU A 339 -9.13 8.95 -10.49
C LEU A 339 -9.89 7.62 -10.48
N ILE A 340 -10.31 7.13 -11.65
CA ILE A 340 -10.96 5.82 -11.78
C ILE A 340 -10.03 4.70 -11.33
N ARG A 341 -8.74 4.74 -11.71
CA ARG A 341 -7.77 3.72 -11.28
C ARG A 341 -7.57 3.73 -9.77
N LEU A 342 -7.30 4.90 -9.19
CA LEU A 342 -7.14 5.04 -7.74
C LEU A 342 -8.39 4.53 -6.99
N LYS A 343 -9.59 4.86 -7.48
CA LYS A 343 -10.85 4.39 -6.92
C LYS A 343 -10.99 2.86 -6.99
N LYS A 344 -10.67 2.24 -8.15
CA LYS A 344 -10.72 0.77 -8.29
C LYS A 344 -9.77 0.08 -7.33
N SER A 345 -8.52 0.55 -7.22
CA SER A 345 -7.53 0.00 -6.29
C SER A 345 -7.95 0.18 -4.83
N PHE A 346 -8.52 1.34 -4.46
CA PHE A 346 -9.05 1.59 -3.12
C PHE A 346 -10.14 0.58 -2.75
N VAL A 347 -11.14 0.42 -3.62
CA VAL A 347 -12.26 -0.50 -3.38
C VAL A 347 -11.78 -1.94 -3.28
N ALA A 348 -10.86 -2.35 -4.15
CA ALA A 348 -10.27 -3.68 -4.12
C ALA A 348 -9.55 -3.95 -2.78
N ALA A 349 -8.72 -3.00 -2.33
CA ALA A 349 -8.02 -3.11 -1.05
C ALA A 349 -8.97 -3.19 0.15
N ASP A 350 -10.02 -2.37 0.20
CA ASP A 350 -10.99 -2.36 1.30
C ASP A 350 -11.81 -3.66 1.39
N VAL A 351 -12.24 -4.19 0.24
CA VAL A 351 -12.97 -5.47 0.16
C VAL A 351 -12.06 -6.64 0.57
N LEU A 352 -10.82 -6.67 0.07
CA LEU A 352 -9.86 -7.71 0.43
C LEU A 352 -9.51 -7.66 1.91
N ALA A 353 -9.30 -6.46 2.48
CA ALA A 353 -9.06 -6.29 3.91
C ALA A 353 -10.18 -6.95 4.72
N SER A 354 -11.44 -6.66 4.40
CA SER A 354 -12.60 -7.24 5.11
C SER A 354 -12.67 -8.77 4.95
N LYS A 355 -12.45 -9.31 3.74
CA LYS A 355 -12.47 -10.76 3.50
C LYS A 355 -11.35 -11.49 4.26
N LYS A 356 -10.14 -10.92 4.29
CA LYS A 356 -9.00 -11.51 5.01
C LYS A 356 -9.18 -11.43 6.53
N ARG A 357 -9.83 -10.38 7.06
CA ARG A 357 -10.25 -10.30 8.47
C ARG A 357 -11.17 -11.45 8.83
N ASP A 358 -12.24 -11.66 8.06
CA ASP A 358 -13.25 -12.67 8.35
C ASP A 358 -12.66 -14.08 8.23
N ARG A 359 -11.74 -14.29 7.27
CA ARG A 359 -10.95 -15.52 7.14
C ARG A 359 -10.07 -15.75 8.37
N SER A 360 -9.29 -14.75 8.79
CA SER A 360 -8.43 -14.82 9.98
C SER A 360 -9.23 -15.15 11.24
N PHE A 361 -10.38 -14.50 11.41
CA PHE A 361 -11.29 -14.75 12.52
C PHE A 361 -11.85 -16.18 12.49
N SER A 362 -12.21 -16.69 11.31
CA SER A 362 -12.67 -18.07 11.14
C SER A 362 -11.58 -19.09 11.49
N TRP A 363 -10.33 -18.85 11.10
CA TRP A 363 -9.19 -19.69 11.50
C TRP A 363 -8.98 -19.67 13.01
N ALA A 364 -9.04 -18.48 13.64
CA ALA A 364 -8.90 -18.35 15.09
C ALA A 364 -10.00 -19.10 15.85
N ILE A 365 -11.25 -18.99 15.40
CA ILE A 365 -12.37 -19.78 15.95
C ILE A 365 -12.12 -21.27 15.74
N GLY A 366 -11.71 -21.70 14.55
CA GLY A 366 -11.43 -23.11 14.26
C GLY A 366 -10.36 -23.70 15.17
N ILE A 367 -9.28 -22.96 15.44
CA ILE A 367 -8.22 -23.37 16.37
C ILE A 367 -8.76 -23.45 17.81
N LEU A 368 -9.53 -22.45 18.24
CA LEU A 368 -10.12 -22.44 19.59
C LEU A 368 -11.09 -23.61 19.81
N VAL A 369 -11.97 -23.87 18.85
CA VAL A 369 -12.94 -24.97 18.91
C VAL A 369 -12.23 -26.32 18.86
N GLY A 370 -11.22 -26.47 17.99
CA GLY A 370 -10.40 -27.69 17.92
C GLY A 370 -9.67 -27.98 19.24
N ALA A 371 -9.07 -26.96 19.85
CA ALA A 371 -8.43 -27.08 21.16
C ALA A 371 -9.42 -27.43 22.28
N LEU A 372 -10.61 -26.83 22.27
CA LEU A 372 -11.67 -27.13 23.24
C LEU A 372 -12.17 -28.58 23.10
N LEU A 373 -12.41 -29.04 21.87
CA LEU A 373 -12.83 -30.42 21.60
C LEU A 373 -11.77 -31.44 22.01
N ALA A 374 -10.49 -31.18 21.70
CA ALA A 374 -9.39 -32.03 22.15
C ALA A 374 -9.34 -32.11 23.68
N LEU A 375 -9.49 -30.98 24.38
CA LEU A 375 -9.53 -30.95 25.84
C LEU A 375 -10.73 -31.75 26.38
N LEU A 376 -11.91 -31.63 25.78
CA LEU A 376 -13.10 -32.39 26.17
C LEU A 376 -12.89 -33.90 26.01
N VAL A 377 -12.28 -34.34 24.90
CA VAL A 377 -11.96 -35.76 24.65
C VAL A 377 -10.95 -36.28 25.66
N PHE A 378 -9.92 -35.49 25.98
CA PHE A 378 -8.93 -35.87 27.00
C PHE A 378 -9.57 -36.07 28.37
N ILE A 379 -10.40 -35.11 28.79
CA ILE A 379 -11.11 -35.17 30.08
C ILE A 379 -12.09 -36.35 30.11
N PHE A 380 -12.79 -36.61 28.99
CA PHE A 380 -13.70 -37.75 28.91
C PHE A 380 -12.96 -39.10 29.00
N ASN A 381 -11.82 -39.22 28.33
CA ASN A 381 -10.97 -40.42 28.38
C ASN A 381 -10.41 -40.68 29.79
N ASP A 382 -9.99 -39.65 30.51
CA ASP A 382 -9.49 -39.76 31.88
C ASP A 382 -10.57 -40.27 32.87
N ARG A 383 -11.85 -40.01 32.58
CA ARG A 383 -12.99 -40.39 33.44
C ARG A 383 -13.50 -41.82 33.24
N LEU A 384 -13.15 -42.50 32.15
CA LEU A 384 -13.60 -43.87 31.93
C LEU A 384 -12.80 -44.85 32.80
N PRO A 385 -13.45 -45.86 33.42
CA PRO A 385 -12.73 -46.94 34.13
C PRO A 385 -11.78 -47.67 33.18
N ASP A 386 -10.60 -48.10 33.64
CA ASP A 386 -9.58 -48.72 32.79
C ASP A 386 -10.10 -49.94 32.00
N GLU A 387 -11.05 -50.70 32.55
CA GLU A 387 -11.69 -51.84 31.90
C GLU A 387 -12.64 -51.47 30.74
N GLN A 388 -13.10 -50.22 30.68
CA GLN A 388 -14.04 -49.72 29.66
C GLN A 388 -13.43 -48.66 28.74
N LYS A 389 -12.13 -48.36 28.86
CA LYS A 389 -11.43 -47.36 28.02
C LYS A 389 -11.36 -47.86 26.58
N PRO A 390 -12.13 -47.28 25.65
CA PRO A 390 -12.01 -47.59 24.24
C PRO A 390 -10.69 -47.06 23.69
N VAL A 391 -9.96 -47.91 22.97
CA VAL A 391 -8.68 -47.56 22.33
C VAL A 391 -8.82 -46.38 21.34
N TRP A 392 -10.02 -46.15 20.80
CA TRP A 392 -10.27 -45.07 19.84
C TRP A 392 -10.26 -43.66 20.45
N LEU A 393 -10.50 -43.50 21.76
CA LEU A 393 -10.57 -42.16 22.39
C LEU A 393 -9.21 -41.43 22.43
N PRO A 394 -8.10 -42.08 22.85
CA PRO A 394 -6.77 -41.50 22.71
C PRO A 394 -6.40 -41.20 21.25
N SER A 395 -6.78 -42.07 20.31
CA SER A 395 -6.54 -41.83 18.87
C SER A 395 -7.32 -40.61 18.36
N LEU A 396 -8.56 -40.41 18.81
CA LEU A 396 -9.37 -39.25 18.49
C LEU A 396 -8.75 -37.96 19.07
N TYR A 397 -8.23 -38.00 20.29
CA TYR A 397 -7.50 -36.87 20.88
C TYR A 397 -6.30 -36.48 20.02
N VAL A 398 -5.44 -37.43 19.67
CA VAL A 398 -4.26 -37.18 18.82
C VAL A 398 -4.66 -36.62 17.46
N LEU A 399 -5.75 -37.15 16.86
CA LEU A 399 -6.28 -36.66 15.59
C LEU A 399 -6.77 -35.21 15.69
N LEU A 400 -7.53 -34.86 16.74
CA LEU A 400 -8.03 -33.49 16.94
C LEU A 400 -6.90 -32.49 17.19
N VAL A 401 -5.88 -32.87 17.95
CA VAL A 401 -4.68 -32.06 18.15
C VAL A 401 -3.93 -31.89 16.83
N GLY A 402 -3.72 -32.97 16.07
CA GLY A 402 -3.10 -32.93 14.75
C GLY A 402 -3.86 -32.04 13.76
N MET A 403 -5.20 -32.14 13.73
CA MET A 403 -6.07 -31.29 12.91
C MET A 403 -5.99 -29.81 13.34
N THR A 404 -5.99 -29.54 14.64
CA THR A 404 -5.85 -28.16 15.17
C THR A 404 -4.48 -27.57 14.82
N MET A 405 -3.41 -28.36 14.93
CA MET A 405 -2.06 -27.96 14.50
C MET A 405 -1.99 -27.75 12.99
N PHE A 406 -2.65 -28.58 12.19
CA PHE A 406 -2.72 -28.43 10.74
C PHE A 406 -3.48 -27.16 10.34
N ILE A 407 -4.61 -26.87 10.99
CA ILE A 407 -5.37 -25.62 10.83
C ILE A 407 -4.51 -24.41 11.21
N ALA A 408 -3.76 -24.49 12.32
CA ALA A 408 -2.83 -23.44 12.74
C ALA A 408 -1.67 -23.26 11.74
N TYR A 409 -1.13 -24.35 11.20
CA TYR A 409 -0.13 -24.32 10.14
C TYR A 409 -0.66 -23.66 8.87
N LEU A 410 -1.85 -24.04 8.41
CA LEU A 410 -2.50 -23.43 7.24
C LEU A 410 -2.80 -21.94 7.48
N SER A 411 -3.27 -21.57 8.67
CA SER A 411 -3.51 -20.19 9.08
C SER A 411 -2.23 -19.35 9.01
N ARG A 412 -1.11 -19.89 9.51
CA ARG A 412 0.22 -19.26 9.45
C ARG A 412 0.71 -19.12 8.00
N LYS A 413 0.62 -20.20 7.22
CA LYS A 413 1.05 -20.21 5.81
C LYS A 413 0.29 -19.20 4.96
N HIS A 414 -1.01 -19.01 5.21
CA HIS A 414 -1.81 -18.04 4.44
C HIS A 414 -1.65 -16.59 4.91
N GLY A 415 -1.13 -16.34 6.12
CA GLY A 415 -0.87 -15.00 6.63
C GLY A 415 -2.09 -14.07 6.61
N ALA A 416 -3.31 -14.59 6.77
CA ALA A 416 -4.53 -13.80 6.54
C ALA A 416 -4.64 -12.55 7.43
N HIS A 417 -4.10 -12.62 8.65
CA HIS A 417 -4.08 -11.47 9.57
C HIS A 417 -3.13 -10.36 9.11
N THR A 418 -1.90 -10.70 8.71
CA THR A 418 -0.95 -9.69 8.21
C THR A 418 -1.50 -9.05 6.94
N LYS A 419 -2.00 -9.86 6.00
CA LYS A 419 -2.67 -9.36 4.78
C LYS A 419 -3.86 -8.44 5.08
N HIS A 420 -4.65 -8.73 6.12
CA HIS A 420 -5.73 -7.84 6.54
C HIS A 420 -5.19 -6.46 6.94
N LEU A 421 -4.17 -6.40 7.80
CA LEU A 421 -3.57 -5.14 8.23
C LEU A 421 -2.97 -4.39 7.03
N ASP A 422 -2.32 -5.11 6.12
CA ASP A 422 -1.70 -4.57 4.92
C ASP A 422 -2.72 -3.94 3.98
N TYR A 423 -3.76 -4.68 3.62
CA TYR A 423 -4.78 -4.18 2.71
C TYR A 423 -5.62 -3.08 3.35
N ARG A 424 -5.82 -3.12 4.68
CA ARG A 424 -6.51 -2.06 5.40
C ARG A 424 -5.69 -0.77 5.38
N PHE A 425 -4.38 -0.84 5.63
CA PHE A 425 -3.50 0.31 5.52
C PHE A 425 -3.47 0.87 4.09
N LEU A 426 -3.32 -0.01 3.09
CA LEU A 426 -3.34 0.39 1.68
C LEU A 426 -4.65 1.09 1.31
N SER A 427 -5.79 0.59 1.78
CA SER A 427 -7.09 1.23 1.54
C SER A 427 -7.16 2.64 2.14
N GLU A 428 -6.56 2.86 3.32
CA GLU A 428 -6.51 4.18 3.94
C GLU A 428 -5.63 5.15 3.14
N VAL A 429 -4.42 4.70 2.77
CA VAL A 429 -3.48 5.49 1.96
C VAL A 429 -4.12 5.89 0.63
N LEU A 430 -4.79 4.95 -0.06
CA LEU A 430 -5.47 5.23 -1.32
C LEU A 430 -6.66 6.17 -1.16
N ARG A 431 -7.38 6.09 -0.03
CA ARG A 431 -8.49 6.99 0.28
C ARG A 431 -8.03 8.43 0.44
N VAL A 432 -6.95 8.66 1.21
CA VAL A 432 -6.35 9.99 1.36
C VAL A 432 -5.82 10.49 0.02
N GLN A 433 -5.15 9.63 -0.75
CA GLN A 433 -4.59 10.02 -2.06
C GLN A 433 -5.68 10.43 -3.04
N LEU A 434 -6.79 9.69 -3.05
CA LEU A 434 -7.96 9.99 -3.86
C LEU A 434 -8.57 11.34 -3.46
N ALA A 435 -8.73 11.59 -2.15
CA ALA A 435 -9.24 12.88 -1.65
C ALA A 435 -8.33 14.05 -2.03
N TRP A 436 -7.01 13.89 -1.92
CA TRP A 436 -6.02 14.89 -2.33
C TRP A 436 -6.06 15.16 -3.83
N LYS A 437 -6.10 14.12 -4.66
CA LYS A 437 -6.20 14.28 -6.12
C LYS A 437 -7.50 14.99 -6.51
N ILE A 438 -8.63 14.65 -5.90
CA ILE A 438 -9.91 15.35 -6.14
C ILE A 438 -9.82 16.82 -5.72
N ALA A 439 -9.16 17.13 -4.60
CA ALA A 439 -8.91 18.51 -4.18
C ALA A 439 -7.99 19.30 -5.15
N GLY A 440 -7.33 18.62 -6.09
CA GLY A 440 -6.32 19.21 -6.97
C GLY A 440 -4.94 19.32 -6.32
N LEU A 441 -4.69 18.59 -5.23
CA LEU A 441 -3.38 18.51 -4.60
C LEU A 441 -2.48 17.54 -5.37
N HIS A 442 -1.25 17.98 -5.63
CA HIS A 442 -0.28 17.21 -6.41
C HIS A 442 0.58 16.28 -5.55
N SER A 443 0.63 16.51 -4.23
CA SER A 443 1.41 15.74 -3.28
C SER A 443 1.00 14.26 -3.25
N SER A 444 2.00 13.40 -3.02
CA SER A 444 1.78 11.99 -2.75
C SER A 444 1.63 11.74 -1.25
N VAL A 445 0.64 10.94 -0.87
CA VAL A 445 0.41 10.49 0.51
C VAL A 445 1.62 9.76 1.08
N PHE A 446 2.42 9.16 0.19
CA PHE A 446 3.70 8.54 0.52
C PHE A 446 4.60 9.43 1.41
N TRP A 447 4.66 10.74 1.19
CA TRP A 447 5.55 11.66 1.94
C TRP A 447 5.29 11.73 3.44
N TYR A 448 4.11 11.28 3.84
CA TYR A 448 3.60 11.41 5.19
C TYR A 448 3.45 10.05 5.88
N ILE A 449 3.87 8.96 5.22
CA ILE A 449 3.93 7.64 5.85
C ILE A 449 5.11 7.64 6.83
N PRO A 450 4.89 7.28 8.12
CA PRO A 450 5.98 7.23 9.09
C PRO A 450 7.07 6.25 8.68
N TRP A 451 8.33 6.66 8.85
CA TRP A 451 9.51 5.91 8.41
C TRP A 451 9.51 4.45 8.89
N ARG A 452 9.20 4.21 10.17
CA ARG A 452 9.15 2.84 10.74
C ARG A 452 8.24 1.88 9.95
N TYR A 453 7.12 2.38 9.43
CA TYR A 453 6.17 1.58 8.64
C TYR A 453 6.62 1.42 7.19
N SER A 454 7.25 2.47 6.64
CA SER A 454 7.79 2.49 5.28
C SER A 454 8.72 1.31 5.00
N ILE A 455 9.62 1.00 5.93
CA ILE A 455 10.61 -0.09 5.79
C ILE A 455 9.95 -1.45 5.65
N SER A 456 8.93 -1.73 6.48
CA SER A 456 8.23 -3.02 6.46
C SER A 456 7.30 -3.21 5.24
N ARG A 457 6.99 -2.12 4.51
CA ARG A 457 5.91 -2.05 3.51
C ARG A 457 6.31 -1.20 2.29
N LYS A 458 7.58 -1.28 1.89
CA LYS A 458 8.14 -0.54 0.74
C LYS A 458 7.30 -0.70 -0.53
N TRP A 459 6.71 -1.89 -0.72
CA TRP A 459 5.86 -2.19 -1.87
C TRP A 459 4.67 -1.22 -2.00
N MET A 460 4.03 -0.80 -0.90
CA MET A 460 2.89 0.11 -0.97
C MET A 460 3.27 1.48 -1.55
N GLN A 461 4.49 1.93 -1.27
CA GLN A 461 5.03 3.18 -1.78
C GLN A 461 5.30 3.09 -3.28
N TRP A 462 5.87 1.97 -3.72
CA TRP A 462 6.06 1.68 -5.14
C TRP A 462 4.71 1.54 -5.87
N ALA A 463 3.72 0.90 -5.27
CA ALA A 463 2.37 0.80 -5.83
C ALA A 463 1.75 2.19 -6.02
N LEU A 464 1.86 3.06 -5.01
CA LEU A 464 1.32 4.41 -5.08
C LEU A 464 2.01 5.25 -6.16
N ARG A 465 3.33 5.11 -6.36
CA ARG A 465 4.05 5.73 -7.48
C ARG A 465 3.42 5.32 -8.81
N GLY A 466 3.24 4.03 -9.06
CA GLY A 466 2.60 3.53 -10.28
C GLY A 466 1.15 4.03 -10.49
N LEU A 467 0.37 4.12 -9.41
CA LEU A 467 -1.03 4.58 -9.48
C LEU A 467 -1.16 6.09 -9.70
N THR A 468 -0.13 6.88 -9.35
CA THR A 468 -0.14 8.34 -9.42
C THR A 468 0.70 8.93 -10.57
N VAL A 469 1.08 8.07 -11.53
CA VAL A 469 1.81 8.42 -12.78
C VAL A 469 1.11 9.47 -13.65
N LEU A 470 -0.21 9.69 -13.51
CA LEU A 470 -0.88 10.76 -14.24
C LEU A 470 -1.03 12.00 -13.33
N PRO A 471 -0.51 13.17 -13.74
CA PRO A 471 -0.75 14.40 -13.03
C PRO A 471 -2.20 14.88 -13.26
N PRO A 472 -2.72 15.76 -12.37
CA PRO A 472 -3.97 16.47 -12.63
C PRO A 472 -3.84 17.36 -13.87
N SER A 473 -4.92 17.51 -14.63
CA SER A 473 -4.83 18.02 -16.00
C SER A 473 -4.74 19.54 -16.12
N ASN A 474 -4.96 20.32 -15.04
CA ASN A 474 -4.71 21.77 -15.07
C ASN A 474 -4.47 22.40 -13.68
N PRO A 475 -3.31 23.04 -13.42
CA PRO A 475 -3.07 23.75 -12.16
C PRO A 475 -3.99 24.97 -11.98
N ALA A 476 -4.49 25.58 -13.07
CA ALA A 476 -5.40 26.73 -12.98
C ALA A 476 -6.81 26.37 -12.48
N GLN A 477 -7.22 25.11 -12.64
CA GLN A 477 -8.48 24.57 -12.07
C GLN A 477 -8.27 23.77 -10.78
N ALA A 478 -7.01 23.54 -10.37
CA ALA A 478 -6.68 23.00 -9.07
C ALA A 478 -7.19 23.94 -7.97
N LEU A 479 -7.61 23.39 -6.82
CA LEU A 479 -8.05 24.17 -5.65
C LEU A 479 -9.34 25.00 -5.88
N SER A 480 -10.35 24.41 -6.54
CA SER A 480 -11.67 25.04 -6.71
C SER A 480 -12.58 24.84 -5.49
N ILE A 481 -13.47 25.82 -5.24
CA ILE A 481 -14.48 25.76 -4.16
C ILE A 481 -15.33 24.49 -4.26
N ALA A 482 -15.69 24.08 -5.49
CA ALA A 482 -16.49 22.87 -5.73
C ALA A 482 -15.75 21.60 -5.31
N ARG A 483 -14.46 21.47 -5.68
CA ARG A 483 -13.59 20.36 -5.28
C ARG A 483 -13.43 20.30 -3.75
N PHE A 484 -13.22 21.43 -3.08
CA PHE A 484 -13.12 21.48 -1.61
C PHE A 484 -14.41 21.09 -0.90
N ASN A 485 -15.56 21.63 -1.33
CA ASN A 485 -16.86 21.27 -0.76
C ASN A 485 -17.16 19.78 -0.94
N TYR A 486 -16.76 19.21 -2.07
CA TYR A 486 -16.87 17.79 -2.32
C TYR A 486 -16.04 16.99 -1.31
N VAL A 487 -14.74 17.28 -1.19
CA VAL A 487 -13.84 16.57 -0.27
C VAL A 487 -14.25 16.72 1.20
N LEU A 488 -14.67 17.92 1.61
CA LEU A 488 -15.22 18.16 2.96
C LEU A 488 -16.42 17.25 3.23
N LYS A 489 -17.35 17.16 2.28
CA LYS A 489 -18.58 16.37 2.44
C LYS A 489 -18.32 14.87 2.38
N THR A 490 -17.53 14.40 1.42
CA THR A 490 -17.41 12.96 1.12
C THR A 490 -16.31 12.27 1.92
N TRP A 491 -15.24 12.97 2.28
CA TRP A 491 -14.14 12.39 3.06
C TRP A 491 -14.22 12.84 4.52
N ILE A 492 -14.08 14.15 4.78
CA ILE A 492 -13.88 14.67 6.14
C ILE A 492 -15.11 14.44 7.01
N LYS A 493 -16.29 14.90 6.57
CA LYS A 493 -17.55 14.73 7.33
C LYS A 493 -17.95 13.25 7.46
N ASP A 494 -17.69 12.44 6.44
CA ASP A 494 -17.95 10.99 6.50
C ASP A 494 -17.03 10.29 7.52
N GLN A 495 -15.77 10.71 7.62
CA GLN A 495 -14.86 10.20 8.65
C GLN A 495 -15.25 10.65 10.05
N ILE A 496 -15.60 11.93 10.23
CA ILE A 496 -16.11 12.42 11.52
C ILE A 496 -17.37 11.65 11.92
N ASP A 497 -18.30 11.43 10.99
CA ASP A 497 -19.50 10.60 11.22
C ASP A 497 -19.15 9.16 11.57
N TYR A 498 -18.16 8.55 10.92
CA TYR A 498 -17.72 7.19 11.21
C TYR A 498 -17.10 7.09 12.61
N TYR A 499 -16.18 7.99 12.95
CA TYR A 499 -15.56 8.00 14.29
C TYR A 499 -16.61 8.29 15.36
N SER A 500 -17.46 9.31 15.17
CA SER A 500 -18.48 9.70 16.14
C SER A 500 -19.62 8.68 16.27
N LYS A 501 -20.26 8.23 15.18
CA LYS A 501 -21.45 7.35 15.25
C LYS A 501 -21.12 5.86 15.39
N ASN A 502 -20.09 5.35 14.72
CA ASN A 502 -19.81 3.91 14.68
C ASN A 502 -18.76 3.46 15.70
N LYS A 503 -17.85 4.32 16.14
CA LYS A 503 -16.79 3.91 17.09
C LYS A 503 -16.99 4.54 18.46
N ILE A 504 -17.16 5.86 18.51
CA ILE A 504 -17.36 6.62 19.75
C ILE A 504 -18.78 6.46 20.26
N ASN A 505 -19.83 6.48 19.43
CA ASN A 505 -21.19 6.26 19.92
C ASN A 505 -21.50 4.78 20.08
N GLN A 506 -20.85 3.84 19.38
CA GLN A 506 -20.98 2.43 19.76
C GLN A 506 -20.22 2.12 21.03
N SER A 507 -19.10 2.78 21.29
CA SER A 507 -18.36 2.63 22.54
C SER A 507 -18.95 3.46 23.67
N ALA A 508 -19.55 4.61 23.40
CA ALA A 508 -20.33 5.41 24.34
C ALA A 508 -21.65 4.72 24.57
N THR A 509 -22.35 4.19 23.57
CA THR A 509 -23.50 3.30 23.80
C THR A 509 -23.08 1.99 24.46
N ALA A 510 -21.87 1.46 24.27
CA ALA A 510 -21.39 0.31 25.03
C ALA A 510 -20.98 0.70 26.45
N LYS A 511 -20.37 1.88 26.62
CA LYS A 511 -19.93 2.51 27.86
C LYS A 511 -21.10 3.07 28.65
N ASP A 512 -22.21 3.43 28.01
CA ASP A 512 -23.51 3.90 28.48
C ASP A 512 -24.47 2.70 28.62
N LEU A 513 -24.41 1.68 27.77
CA LEU A 513 -24.95 0.36 28.12
C LEU A 513 -24.21 -0.21 29.34
N LEU A 514 -22.98 0.24 29.57
CA LEU A 514 -22.21 0.01 30.79
C LEU A 514 -22.40 1.13 31.86
N ASP A 515 -22.84 2.36 31.56
CA ASP A 515 -22.89 3.55 32.45
C ASP A 515 -24.34 4.13 32.59
N ILE A 516 -25.11 4.33 31.51
CA ILE A 516 -26.58 4.55 31.48
C ILE A 516 -27.38 3.34 32.00
N LYS A 517 -26.72 2.21 32.26
CA LYS A 517 -27.26 1.10 33.06
C LYS A 517 -26.49 0.87 34.37
N VAL A 518 -25.74 1.86 34.87
CA VAL A 518 -25.18 1.82 36.24
C VAL A 518 -26.11 2.45 37.25
N GLU A 519 -26.92 3.45 36.90
CA GLU A 519 -27.92 3.99 37.83
C GLU A 519 -29.26 3.23 37.83
N GLY A 520 -29.62 2.57 36.72
CA GLY A 520 -30.87 1.79 36.60
C GLY A 520 -30.72 0.26 36.53
N LEU A 521 -29.49 -0.27 36.40
CA LEU A 521 -29.22 -1.71 36.33
C LEU A 521 -28.36 -2.22 37.49
N GLU A 522 -28.31 -1.44 38.55
CA GLU A 522 -27.82 -1.81 39.87
C GLU A 522 -28.43 -3.12 40.42
N PRO A 523 -29.62 -3.62 40.02
CA PRO A 523 -30.05 -4.95 40.42
C PRO A 523 -29.63 -6.06 39.45
N LYS A 524 -29.46 -5.82 38.14
CA LYS A 524 -29.22 -6.89 37.14
C LYS A 524 -27.75 -7.10 36.79
N VAL A 525 -26.92 -6.04 36.78
CA VAL A 525 -25.45 -6.16 36.69
C VAL A 525 -24.88 -6.56 38.04
N ARG A 526 -25.48 -6.10 39.15
CA ARG A 526 -25.24 -6.71 40.46
C ARG A 526 -25.73 -8.14 40.45
N LYS A 527 -26.90 -8.52 39.91
CA LYS A 527 -27.20 -9.95 39.69
C LYS A 527 -26.21 -10.66 38.78
N ALA A 528 -25.61 -10.08 37.74
CA ALA A 528 -24.65 -10.80 36.87
C ALA A 528 -23.24 -10.91 37.48
N LYS A 529 -22.75 -9.87 38.18
CA LYS A 529 -21.54 -9.91 38.99
C LYS A 529 -21.74 -10.72 40.26
N VAL A 530 -22.93 -10.70 40.87
CA VAL A 530 -23.34 -11.56 41.97
C VAL A 530 -23.61 -12.97 41.46
N ILE A 531 -24.07 -13.21 40.23
CA ILE A 531 -24.17 -14.57 39.65
C ILE A 531 -22.76 -15.07 39.32
N SER A 532 -21.89 -14.26 38.73
CA SER A 532 -20.48 -14.63 38.49
C SER A 532 -19.73 -14.86 39.80
N TRP A 533 -19.93 -14.00 40.80
CA TRP A 533 -19.39 -14.15 42.15
C TRP A 533 -20.08 -15.27 42.93
N LEU A 534 -21.37 -15.54 42.77
CA LEU A 534 -22.10 -16.70 43.35
C LEU A 534 -21.73 -18.00 42.63
N VAL A 535 -21.27 -17.95 41.39
CA VAL A 535 -20.70 -19.11 40.66
C VAL A 535 -19.26 -19.32 41.08
N TYR A 536 -18.49 -18.25 41.35
CA TYR A 536 -17.14 -18.34 41.90
C TYR A 536 -17.14 -18.81 43.35
N VAL A 537 -17.93 -18.15 44.20
CA VAL A 537 -18.20 -18.52 45.59
C VAL A 537 -18.95 -19.83 45.63
N GLY A 538 -19.90 -20.10 44.74
CA GLY A 538 -20.59 -21.39 44.64
C GLY A 538 -19.64 -22.50 44.23
N GLY A 539 -18.71 -22.25 43.31
CA GLY A 539 -17.58 -23.13 42.97
C GLY A 539 -16.64 -23.37 44.15
N LEU A 540 -16.34 -22.33 44.92
CA LEU A 540 -15.51 -22.41 46.13
C LEU A 540 -16.23 -23.14 47.29
N LEU A 541 -17.52 -22.87 47.50
CA LEU A 541 -18.37 -23.49 48.52
C LEU A 541 -18.61 -24.95 48.18
N SER A 542 -18.76 -25.28 46.90
CA SER A 542 -18.94 -26.65 46.46
C SER A 542 -17.64 -27.45 46.48
N VAL A 543 -16.48 -26.80 46.32
CA VAL A 543 -15.17 -27.37 46.72
C VAL A 543 -15.13 -27.59 48.23
N LEU A 544 -15.57 -26.65 49.07
CA LEU A 544 -15.63 -26.83 50.53
C LEU A 544 -16.60 -27.96 50.96
N VAL A 545 -17.77 -28.05 50.34
CA VAL A 545 -18.75 -29.13 50.56
C VAL A 545 -18.20 -30.47 50.04
N ALA A 546 -17.43 -30.48 48.95
CA ALA A 546 -16.72 -31.66 48.46
C ALA A 546 -15.58 -32.11 49.41
N ILE A 547 -15.10 -31.24 50.30
CA ILE A 547 -14.05 -31.54 51.28
C ILE A 547 -14.63 -31.84 52.69
N ALA A 548 -15.84 -31.39 53.01
CA ALA A 548 -16.41 -31.49 54.36
C ALA A 548 -16.64 -32.93 54.88
N PRO A 549 -17.14 -33.89 54.08
CA PRO A 549 -17.22 -35.31 54.46
C PRO A 549 -15.86 -35.96 54.65
N THR A 550 -14.85 -35.54 53.88
CA THR A 550 -13.45 -35.97 54.03
C THR A 550 -12.89 -35.50 55.38
N VAL A 551 -13.23 -34.27 55.79
CA VAL A 551 -12.85 -33.72 57.11
C VAL A 551 -13.62 -34.40 58.25
N GLN A 552 -14.92 -34.67 58.10
CA GLN A 552 -15.72 -35.41 59.10
C GLN A 552 -15.26 -36.86 59.28
N TRP A 553 -14.76 -37.51 58.23
CA TRP A 553 -14.16 -38.84 58.29
C TRP A 553 -12.81 -38.83 59.04
N VAL A 554 -11.92 -37.87 58.73
CA VAL A 554 -10.63 -37.71 59.44
C VAL A 554 -10.84 -37.40 60.93
N LEU A 555 -11.91 -36.68 61.28
CA LEU A 555 -12.27 -36.35 62.66
C LEU A 555 -13.08 -37.45 63.38
N GLY A 556 -13.41 -38.57 62.71
CA GLY A 556 -14.00 -39.76 63.34
C GLY A 556 -15.47 -39.68 63.71
N TYR A 557 -16.24 -38.74 63.15
CA TYR A 557 -17.62 -38.47 63.60
C TYR A 557 -18.72 -39.35 62.97
N PHE A 558 -18.43 -40.14 61.93
CA PHE A 558 -19.42 -41.02 61.26
C PHE A 558 -18.80 -42.34 60.77
N GLU A 559 -19.42 -43.48 61.08
CA GLU A 559 -19.14 -44.78 60.46
C GLU A 559 -19.79 -44.84 59.07
N ILE A 560 -19.05 -44.41 58.05
CA ILE A 560 -19.52 -44.37 56.66
C ILE A 560 -19.31 -45.74 56.01
N SER A 561 -20.38 -46.34 55.48
CA SER A 561 -20.26 -47.59 54.72
C SER A 561 -19.33 -47.43 53.50
N PRO A 562 -18.48 -48.41 53.16
CA PRO A 562 -17.47 -48.29 52.09
C PRO A 562 -18.07 -47.86 50.73
N LYS A 563 -19.27 -48.36 50.40
CA LYS A 563 -19.97 -48.06 49.14
C LYS A 563 -20.33 -46.58 48.97
N TRP A 564 -20.61 -45.89 50.07
CA TRP A 564 -20.94 -44.46 50.04
C TRP A 564 -19.69 -43.61 49.84
N MET A 565 -18.56 -44.04 50.41
CA MET A 565 -17.26 -43.37 50.27
C MET A 565 -16.75 -43.41 48.82
N ASP A 566 -16.89 -44.56 48.14
CA ASP A 566 -16.49 -44.70 46.74
C ASP A 566 -17.35 -43.83 45.81
N SER A 567 -18.66 -43.78 46.06
CA SER A 567 -19.60 -42.93 45.31
C SER A 567 -19.30 -41.44 45.53
N TYR A 568 -18.91 -41.07 46.73
CA TYR A 568 -18.57 -39.70 47.11
C TYR A 568 -17.21 -39.24 46.54
N LEU A 569 -16.18 -40.09 46.59
CA LEU A 569 -14.88 -39.86 45.95
C LEU A 569 -15.01 -39.72 44.42
N ALA A 570 -15.88 -40.52 43.79
CA ALA A 570 -16.19 -40.39 42.37
C ALA A 570 -16.92 -39.07 42.05
N PHE A 571 -17.90 -38.68 42.86
CA PHE A 571 -18.63 -37.42 42.69
C PHE A 571 -17.73 -36.19 42.89
N SER A 572 -16.94 -36.15 43.96
CA SER A 572 -16.04 -35.04 44.29
C SER A 572 -14.94 -34.85 43.23
N LYS A 573 -14.34 -35.93 42.71
CA LYS A 573 -13.40 -35.86 41.58
C LYS A 573 -14.06 -35.29 40.31
N ASN A 574 -15.26 -35.76 39.96
CA ASN A 574 -16.01 -35.28 38.80
C ASN A 574 -16.39 -33.79 38.90
N PHE A 575 -16.72 -33.36 40.11
CA PHE A 575 -17.13 -32.00 40.41
C PHE A 575 -15.96 -31.00 40.39
N ILE A 576 -14.81 -31.38 40.96
CA ILE A 576 -13.59 -30.54 40.92
C ILE A 576 -13.13 -30.30 39.47
N VAL A 577 -13.13 -31.33 38.63
CA VAL A 577 -12.75 -31.18 37.22
C VAL A 577 -13.74 -30.30 36.45
N PHE A 578 -15.04 -30.40 36.75
CA PHE A 578 -16.05 -29.51 36.16
C PHE A 578 -15.83 -28.05 36.57
N VAL A 579 -15.54 -27.79 37.84
CA VAL A 579 -15.22 -26.43 38.35
C VAL A 579 -13.95 -25.90 37.69
N VAL A 580 -12.89 -26.71 37.58
CA VAL A 580 -11.65 -26.30 36.90
C VAL A 580 -11.89 -26.00 35.42
N MET A 581 -12.69 -26.80 34.71
CA MET A 581 -13.06 -26.54 33.32
C MET A 581 -13.83 -25.22 33.15
N VAL A 582 -14.85 -25.00 33.98
CA VAL A 582 -15.66 -23.78 33.94
C VAL A 582 -14.80 -22.57 34.27
N VAL A 583 -13.91 -22.68 35.26
CA VAL A 583 -12.96 -21.62 35.65
C VAL A 583 -11.95 -21.36 34.53
N CYS A 584 -11.31 -22.37 33.94
CA CYS A 584 -10.35 -22.19 32.84
C CYS A 584 -11.03 -21.59 31.59
N PHE A 585 -12.23 -22.03 31.25
CA PHE A 585 -13.02 -21.46 30.15
C PHE A 585 -13.40 -20.00 30.42
N TRP A 586 -13.84 -19.68 31.65
CA TRP A 586 -14.14 -18.32 32.04
C TRP A 586 -12.91 -17.43 32.16
N VAL A 587 -11.78 -17.94 32.64
CA VAL A 587 -10.50 -17.22 32.69
C VAL A 587 -9.99 -16.98 31.28
N GLY A 588 -10.12 -17.92 30.35
CA GLY A 588 -9.79 -17.73 28.94
C GLY A 588 -10.65 -16.64 28.28
N ILE A 589 -11.97 -16.68 28.46
CA ILE A 589 -12.89 -15.65 27.95
C ILE A 589 -12.61 -14.29 28.61
N SER A 590 -12.34 -14.28 29.93
CA SER A 590 -12.06 -13.05 30.67
C SER A 590 -10.72 -12.47 30.30
N ALA A 591 -9.68 -13.28 30.09
CA ALA A 591 -8.38 -12.85 29.61
C ALA A 591 -8.48 -12.27 28.19
N ILE A 592 -9.22 -12.92 27.28
CA ILE A 592 -9.50 -12.37 25.94
C ILE A 592 -10.26 -11.05 26.05
N ARG A 593 -11.24 -10.94 26.95
CA ARG A 593 -12.00 -9.70 27.19
C ARG A 593 -11.18 -8.61 27.89
N ILE A 594 -10.22 -8.93 28.73
CA ILE A 594 -9.33 -7.97 29.41
C ILE A 594 -8.25 -7.49 28.46
N ILE A 595 -7.63 -8.39 27.68
CA ILE A 595 -6.65 -8.06 26.63
C ILE A 595 -7.31 -7.17 25.58
N ASN A 596 -8.52 -7.51 25.14
CA ASN A 596 -9.31 -6.63 24.28
C ASN A 596 -9.72 -5.36 25.05
N GLY A 597 -10.21 -5.44 26.29
CA GLY A 597 -10.65 -4.25 27.04
C GLY A 597 -9.57 -3.17 27.22
N LEU A 598 -8.31 -3.59 27.42
CA LEU A 598 -7.15 -2.70 27.50
C LEU A 598 -6.80 -2.09 26.14
N SER A 599 -6.76 -2.89 25.07
CA SER A 599 -6.49 -2.38 23.72
C SER A 599 -7.59 -1.45 23.21
N TRP A 600 -8.84 -1.68 23.62
CA TRP A 600 -9.99 -0.89 23.22
C TRP A 600 -9.95 0.53 23.80
N GLN A 601 -9.37 0.74 24.97
CA GLN A 601 -9.23 2.10 25.53
C GLN A 601 -8.22 2.93 24.74
N ASP A 602 -7.09 2.33 24.38
CA ASP A 602 -6.07 2.97 23.54
C ASP A 602 -6.65 3.30 22.15
N GLU A 603 -7.33 2.35 21.51
CA GLU A 603 -7.99 2.58 20.21
C GLU A 603 -9.06 3.68 20.27
N LEU A 604 -9.86 3.73 21.34
CA LEU A 604 -10.89 4.74 21.50
C LEU A 604 -10.33 6.13 21.73
N SER A 605 -9.23 6.23 22.47
CA SER A 605 -8.55 7.51 22.69
C SER A 605 -8.00 8.07 21.38
N LEU A 606 -7.41 7.21 20.54
CA LEU A 606 -6.93 7.57 19.20
C LEU A 606 -8.07 8.06 18.30
N TYR A 607 -9.18 7.32 18.24
CA TYR A 607 -10.34 7.73 17.43
C TYR A 607 -10.96 9.04 17.91
N LYS A 608 -11.02 9.26 19.22
CA LYS A 608 -11.55 10.51 19.79
C LYS A 608 -10.66 11.70 19.41
N ASN A 609 -9.36 11.59 19.65
CA ASN A 609 -8.40 12.65 19.34
C ASN A 609 -8.44 13.01 17.85
N MET A 610 -8.49 11.99 16.97
CA MET A 610 -8.57 12.22 15.54
C MET A 610 -9.89 12.87 15.12
N ALA A 611 -11.02 12.46 15.70
CA ALA A 611 -12.31 13.07 15.40
C ALA A 611 -12.36 14.55 15.80
N GLU A 612 -11.86 14.90 16.99
CA GLU A 612 -11.77 16.28 17.46
C GLU A 612 -10.87 17.13 16.57
N TYR A 613 -9.71 16.59 16.17
CA TYR A 613 -8.78 17.25 15.26
C TYR A 613 -9.41 17.48 13.87
N MET A 614 -10.04 16.45 13.28
CA MET A 614 -10.74 16.57 12.00
C MET A 614 -11.87 17.60 12.05
N GLN A 615 -12.63 17.62 13.15
CA GLN A 615 -13.72 18.58 13.33
C GLN A 615 -13.20 20.01 13.40
N ALA A 616 -12.21 20.29 14.25
CA ALA A 616 -11.63 21.62 14.40
C ALA A 616 -11.03 22.14 13.08
N LEU A 617 -10.38 21.28 12.30
CA LEU A 617 -9.82 21.67 11.01
C LEU A 617 -10.89 21.85 9.94
N SER A 618 -11.95 21.03 9.94
CA SER A 618 -13.07 21.18 9.01
C SER A 618 -13.75 22.54 9.14
N GLU A 619 -13.92 23.04 10.38
CA GLU A 619 -14.49 24.37 10.64
C GLU A 619 -13.59 25.50 10.10
N LYS A 620 -12.26 25.35 10.22
CA LYS A 620 -11.31 26.31 9.65
C LYS A 620 -11.38 26.33 8.12
N ILE A 621 -11.39 25.15 7.50
CA ILE A 621 -11.50 25.02 6.03
C ILE A 621 -12.82 25.64 5.56
N GLU A 622 -13.95 25.39 6.22
CA GLU A 622 -15.24 25.99 5.85
C GLU A 622 -15.19 27.53 5.92
N ARG A 623 -14.55 28.11 6.94
CA ARG A 623 -14.36 29.57 7.04
C ARG A 623 -13.53 30.13 5.87
N TRP A 624 -12.44 29.45 5.49
CA TRP A 624 -11.62 29.86 4.35
C TRP A 624 -12.35 29.70 3.01
N VAL A 625 -13.16 28.63 2.87
CA VAL A 625 -14.01 28.43 1.69
C VAL A 625 -15.04 29.56 1.57
N ASP A 626 -15.65 29.99 2.67
CA ASP A 626 -16.56 31.14 2.69
C ASP A 626 -15.83 32.47 2.41
N GLY A 627 -14.58 32.60 2.84
CA GLY A 627 -13.68 33.69 2.46
C GLY A 627 -13.42 33.73 0.95
N LEU A 628 -13.14 32.58 0.33
CA LEU A 628 -12.95 32.45 -1.13
C LEU A 628 -14.20 32.78 -1.93
N LYS A 629 -15.41 32.48 -1.42
CA LYS A 629 -16.66 32.89 -2.07
C LYS A 629 -16.79 34.41 -2.13
N ARG A 630 -16.29 35.13 -1.11
CA ARG A 630 -16.31 36.60 -1.05
C ARG A 630 -15.18 37.23 -1.87
N ASN A 631 -14.01 36.60 -1.91
CA ASN A 631 -12.85 37.05 -2.68
C ASN A 631 -12.18 35.89 -3.44
N PRO A 632 -12.62 35.61 -4.69
CA PRO A 632 -12.13 34.47 -5.47
C PRO A 632 -10.66 34.52 -5.87
N SER A 633 -10.04 35.70 -5.87
CA SER A 633 -8.62 35.91 -6.24
C SER A 633 -7.66 35.80 -5.05
N ALA A 634 -8.14 35.54 -3.84
CA ALA A 634 -7.30 35.40 -2.65
C ALA A 634 -6.56 34.04 -2.65
N ASN A 635 -5.36 34.02 -3.24
CA ASN A 635 -4.50 32.83 -3.29
C ASN A 635 -4.12 32.32 -1.88
N GLU A 636 -3.98 33.20 -0.89
CA GLU A 636 -3.66 32.86 0.50
C GLU A 636 -4.65 31.84 1.09
N TYR A 637 -5.96 31.98 0.80
CA TYR A 637 -6.96 31.03 1.27
C TYR A 637 -6.86 29.67 0.56
N LYS A 638 -6.53 29.66 -0.75
CA LYS A 638 -6.34 28.40 -1.49
C LYS A 638 -5.16 27.62 -0.95
N GLU A 639 -4.05 28.31 -0.67
CA GLU A 639 -2.85 27.74 -0.06
C GLU A 639 -3.14 27.21 1.35
N SER A 640 -3.81 28.01 2.18
CA SER A 640 -4.18 27.62 3.55
C SER A 640 -5.07 26.37 3.58
N ILE A 641 -6.05 26.29 2.68
CA ILE A 641 -6.91 25.10 2.54
C ILE A 641 -6.09 23.90 2.07
N GLY A 642 -5.21 24.09 1.08
CA GLY A 642 -4.35 23.04 0.56
C GLY A 642 -3.45 22.45 1.65
N LEU A 643 -2.78 23.30 2.43
CA LEU A 643 -1.94 22.89 3.56
C LEU A 643 -2.74 22.16 4.63
N ALA A 644 -3.91 22.67 5.03
CA ALA A 644 -4.75 21.99 6.00
C ALA A 644 -5.21 20.60 5.51
N LEU A 645 -5.54 20.44 4.23
CA LEU A 645 -5.89 19.13 3.67
C LEU A 645 -4.70 18.16 3.64
N LEU A 646 -3.48 18.67 3.40
CA LEU A 646 -2.25 17.88 3.48
C LEU A 646 -1.98 17.43 4.92
N ASP A 647 -2.04 18.34 5.89
CA ASP A 647 -1.84 18.02 7.30
C ASP A 647 -2.89 17.02 7.80
N LEU A 648 -4.15 17.19 7.43
CA LEU A 648 -5.22 16.26 7.79
C LEU A 648 -4.98 14.85 7.26
N GLY A 649 -4.53 14.75 6.01
CA GLY A 649 -4.23 13.46 5.40
C GLY A 649 -3.00 12.83 6.05
N ALA A 650 -1.99 13.62 6.37
CA ALA A 650 -0.81 13.16 7.10
C ALA A 650 -1.18 12.55 8.46
N GLU A 651 -1.94 13.28 9.27
CA GLU A 651 -2.41 12.81 10.58
C GLU A 651 -3.30 11.57 10.46
N SER A 652 -4.12 11.48 9.41
CA SER A 652 -4.96 10.28 9.15
C SER A 652 -4.12 9.03 8.91
N ILE A 653 -2.98 9.15 8.23
CA ILE A 653 -2.07 8.03 7.99
C ILE A 653 -1.33 7.67 9.28
N ILE A 654 -0.88 8.66 10.04
CA ILE A 654 -0.18 8.46 11.32
C ILE A 654 -1.09 7.72 12.31
N GLU A 655 -2.35 8.16 12.45
CA GLU A 655 -3.36 7.46 13.26
C GLU A 655 -3.52 6.00 12.83
N LYS A 656 -3.66 5.76 11.52
CA LYS A 656 -3.84 4.41 11.02
C LYS A 656 -2.60 3.54 11.23
N ALA A 657 -1.40 4.13 11.15
CA ALA A 657 -0.16 3.46 11.48
C ALA A 657 -0.17 3.04 12.96
N GLN A 658 -0.42 3.97 13.88
CA GLN A 658 -0.52 3.69 15.32
C GLN A 658 -1.55 2.60 15.64
N TRP A 659 -2.70 2.62 14.97
CA TRP A 659 -3.71 1.56 15.10
C TRP A 659 -3.16 0.18 14.76
N ILE A 660 -2.34 0.05 13.70
CA ILE A 660 -1.70 -1.21 13.31
C ILE A 660 -0.68 -1.65 14.37
N GLU A 661 0.10 -0.73 14.94
CA GLU A 661 1.02 -1.05 16.04
C GLU A 661 0.29 -1.65 17.24
N ILE A 662 -0.87 -1.10 17.60
CA ILE A 662 -1.72 -1.65 18.67
C ILE A 662 -2.17 -3.07 18.30
N GLN A 663 -2.62 -3.30 17.06
CA GLN A 663 -3.02 -4.66 16.62
C GLN A 663 -1.85 -5.64 16.68
N LEU A 664 -0.66 -5.23 16.24
CA LEU A 664 0.53 -6.09 16.24
C LEU A 664 1.02 -6.40 17.66
N ARG A 665 1.00 -5.43 18.58
CA ARG A 665 1.40 -5.60 19.98
C ARG A 665 0.54 -6.64 20.71
N ASN A 666 -0.75 -6.69 20.38
CA ASN A 666 -1.72 -7.54 21.06
C ASN A 666 -1.78 -8.97 20.49
N HIS A 667 -1.03 -9.28 19.44
CA HIS A 667 -0.94 -10.63 18.90
C HIS A 667 0.16 -11.45 19.59
N PRO A 668 -0.15 -12.63 20.17
CA PRO A 668 0.79 -13.41 21.00
C PRO A 668 1.94 -14.09 20.23
N HIS A 669 2.14 -13.81 18.94
CA HIS A 669 3.04 -14.55 18.06
C HIS A 669 4.02 -13.69 17.25
N ARG A 670 4.42 -12.51 17.75
CA ARG A 670 5.65 -11.87 17.28
C ARG A 670 6.60 -11.56 18.42
N SER A 671 7.37 -12.56 18.81
CA SER A 671 8.80 -12.38 19.05
C SER A 671 9.52 -12.31 17.69
N ARG A 672 9.61 -11.10 17.14
CA ARG A 672 10.87 -10.66 16.50
C ARG A 672 11.26 -9.35 17.17
N PRO A 673 11.94 -9.41 18.33
CA PRO A 673 12.54 -8.24 18.95
C PRO A 673 13.88 -7.85 18.30
N ASP A 674 14.41 -8.66 17.38
CA ASP A 674 15.81 -8.54 16.96
C ASP A 674 16.05 -7.78 15.64
N ASP A 675 15.01 -7.45 14.87
CA ASP A 675 15.13 -6.58 13.67
C ASP A 675 14.76 -5.11 13.96
N PHE A 676 14.53 -4.72 15.22
CA PHE A 676 13.91 -3.43 15.60
C PHE A 676 14.74 -2.60 16.59
N LYS A 677 16.06 -2.77 16.62
CA LYS A 677 16.94 -2.06 17.58
C LYS A 677 17.78 -0.92 17.04
N ASP A 678 17.75 -0.64 15.72
CA ASP A 678 18.48 0.48 15.13
C ASP A 678 17.54 1.53 14.54
#